data_AF-Q6P550-F1
#
_entry.id   AF-Q6P550-F1
#
_cell.length_a   1.000
_cell.length_b   1.000
_cell.length_c   1.000
_cell.angle_alpha   90.00
_cell.angle_beta   90.00
_cell.angle_gamma   90.00
#
_symmetry.space_group_name_H-M   'P 1'
#
loop_
_entity.id
_entity.type
_entity.pdbx_description
1 polymer ?
#
loop_
_entity_poly.entity_id
_entity_poly.type
_entity_poly.pdbx_seq_one_letter_code
_entity_poly.pdbx_strand_id
1 'polypeptide(L)'
;VHELGHVIGFWHEHTRPDRDRHVSIVRENIQPGQEYNFLKMEVQEVESLGETYDFDSIMHYARNTFSRGIFLDTIVPKYEVNGVKPSIGQRTRLSKGDIAQARKLYKCPACGETLQDSTGNFSSPEYPNGYSAHMHCVWRISVTPGEKIILNFTSMDLYRSRLCWYDYVEVRDGFWRKAPLRGRFCGGKLPEPIVSTDSRLWVEFRSSSNWVGKGFFAVYEAICGGDVKKDNGHIQSPNYPDDYRPSKVCIWRIQVSEGFHVGLTFQSFEIERHDSCAYDYLEVRDGHSESSNLIGRYCGYEKPDDIKSTSSRLWLKFVSDGSINKAGFAVNFFKEVDECSRPNRGGCEQRCLNTLGSYKCSCDPGYELAPDKRRCEAACGGFLTKLNGSITSPGWPKEYPPNKNCIWQLVAPTQYRISLQFDFFETEGNDVCKYDFVEVRSGLTADSKLHGKFCGSEKPEVITSQYNNMRVEFKSDNTVSKKGFKAHFFSDKDECSKDNGGCQQDCVNTFGSYECQCRSGFVLHDNKHDCKEAGCEHKVTSTSGTITSPNWPDKYPSKKECTWAISSTPGHRVKLTFVEMDIESQPECAYDHLEVFDGRDAKAPVLGRFCGSKKPEPVLATGNRMFLRFYSDNSVQRKGFQASHSTECGGQVRADVKTKDLYSHAQFGDNNYPGGVDCEWVIVAEEGYGVELVFQTFEVEEETDCGYDYIELFDGYDSTAPRLGRYCGSGPPEEVYSAGDSVLVKFHSDDTISKKGFHLRYTSTKFQDTLHSRK
;
A
#
# COMPACT_ATOMS: atom_id res chain seq x y z
N VAL A 1 -3.32 -33.51 -33.78
CA VAL A 1 -2.01 -33.92 -34.33
C VAL A 1 -1.97 -33.79 -35.86
N HIS A 2 -2.90 -34.37 -36.62
CA HIS A 2 -2.99 -34.20 -38.10
C HIS A 2 -2.84 -32.74 -38.56
N GLU A 3 -3.65 -31.82 -38.05
CA GLU A 3 -3.55 -30.38 -38.40
C GLU A 3 -2.19 -29.75 -38.07
N LEU A 4 -1.51 -30.20 -37.01
CA LEU A 4 -0.16 -29.72 -36.70
C LEU A 4 0.86 -30.18 -37.73
N GLY A 5 0.63 -31.32 -38.39
CA GLY A 5 1.37 -31.77 -39.57
C GLY A 5 1.37 -30.71 -40.67
N HIS A 6 0.20 -30.19 -41.04
CA HIS A 6 0.08 -29.12 -42.03
C HIS A 6 0.82 -27.85 -41.60
N VAL A 7 0.73 -27.45 -40.33
CA VAL A 7 1.46 -26.29 -39.80
C VAL A 7 2.99 -26.45 -39.90
N ILE A 8 3.51 -27.67 -39.78
CA ILE A 8 4.94 -27.98 -39.95
C ILE A 8 5.35 -28.30 -41.40
N GLY A 9 4.49 -28.02 -42.38
CA GLY A 9 4.77 -28.19 -43.80
C GLY A 9 4.55 -29.62 -44.34
N PHE A 10 3.86 -30.49 -43.60
CA PHE A 10 3.47 -31.80 -44.13
C PHE A 10 2.20 -31.73 -44.96
N TRP A 11 2.15 -32.59 -45.96
CA TRP A 11 1.02 -32.76 -46.86
C TRP A 11 0.51 -34.20 -46.80
N HIS A 12 -0.65 -34.47 -47.38
CA HIS A 12 -1.23 -35.80 -47.34
C HIS A 12 -0.46 -36.79 -48.20
N GLU A 13 -0.20 -37.99 -47.68
CA GLU A 13 0.52 -39.03 -48.44
C GLU A 13 -0.19 -39.39 -49.76
N HIS A 14 -1.53 -39.40 -49.79
CA HIS A 14 -2.30 -39.75 -51.00
C HIS A 14 -2.30 -38.67 -52.10
N THR A 15 -1.68 -37.50 -51.87
CA THR A 15 -1.51 -36.43 -52.87
C THR A 15 -0.06 -36.21 -53.30
N ARG A 16 0.92 -36.95 -52.73
CA ARG A 16 2.34 -36.93 -53.15
C ARG A 16 2.53 -37.14 -54.66
N PRO A 17 3.54 -36.57 -55.33
CA PRO A 17 3.77 -36.81 -56.75
C PRO A 17 3.89 -38.32 -57.13
N ASP A 18 4.48 -39.14 -56.25
CA ASP A 18 4.78 -40.55 -56.48
C ASP A 18 3.67 -41.54 -56.09
N ARG A 19 2.54 -41.10 -55.48
CA ARG A 19 1.53 -42.02 -54.88
C ARG A 19 0.97 -43.08 -55.84
N ASP A 20 0.95 -42.86 -57.16
CA ASP A 20 0.51 -43.85 -58.15
C ASP A 20 1.32 -45.16 -58.10
N ARG A 21 2.52 -45.16 -57.50
CA ARG A 21 3.33 -46.37 -57.28
C ARG A 21 2.86 -47.20 -56.08
N HIS A 22 2.09 -46.60 -55.16
CA HIS A 22 1.80 -47.12 -53.83
C HIS A 22 0.30 -47.35 -53.59
N VAL A 23 -0.56 -46.46 -54.10
CA VAL A 23 -2.02 -46.52 -53.97
C VAL A 23 -2.72 -46.36 -55.33
N SER A 24 -3.93 -46.90 -55.42
CA SER A 24 -4.91 -46.67 -56.49
C SER A 24 -6.03 -45.79 -55.96
N ILE A 25 -6.38 -44.74 -56.70
CA ILE A 25 -7.56 -43.90 -56.41
C ILE A 25 -8.74 -44.43 -57.24
N VAL A 26 -9.76 -44.95 -56.57
CA VAL A 26 -10.96 -45.52 -57.20
C VAL A 26 -11.96 -44.38 -57.46
N ARG A 27 -11.72 -43.63 -58.53
CA ARG A 27 -12.45 -42.37 -58.83
C ARG A 27 -13.97 -42.51 -58.87
N GLU A 28 -14.46 -43.62 -59.39
CA GLU A 28 -15.89 -43.94 -59.42
C GLU A 28 -16.54 -43.96 -58.03
N ASN A 29 -15.80 -44.31 -56.97
CA ASN A 29 -16.30 -44.36 -55.60
C ASN A 29 -16.28 -43.01 -54.87
N ILE A 30 -15.72 -41.95 -55.47
CA ILE A 30 -15.66 -40.63 -54.85
C ILE A 30 -17.04 -39.94 -54.95
N GLN A 31 -17.41 -39.14 -53.95
CA GLN A 31 -18.58 -38.27 -54.01
C GLN A 31 -18.41 -37.18 -55.09
N PRO A 32 -19.42 -36.92 -55.94
CA PRO A 32 -19.33 -35.89 -56.96
C PRO A 32 -18.92 -34.52 -56.40
N GLY A 33 -17.87 -33.93 -56.97
CA GLY A 33 -17.33 -32.64 -56.54
C GLY A 33 -16.22 -32.75 -55.47
N GLN A 34 -15.85 -33.94 -55.01
CA GLN A 34 -14.75 -34.15 -54.05
C GLN A 34 -13.45 -34.69 -54.70
N GLU A 35 -13.43 -34.85 -56.03
CA GLU A 35 -12.31 -35.45 -56.78
C GLU A 35 -11.01 -34.63 -56.71
N TYR A 36 -11.11 -33.33 -56.39
CA TYR A 36 -9.97 -32.43 -56.24
C TYR A 36 -9.06 -32.82 -55.06
N ASN A 37 -9.63 -33.41 -53.99
CA ASN A 37 -8.89 -33.87 -52.80
C ASN A 37 -7.90 -35.03 -53.07
N PHE A 38 -7.94 -35.61 -54.27
CA PHE A 38 -7.11 -36.74 -54.71
C PHE A 38 -6.23 -36.38 -55.93
N LEU A 39 -6.11 -35.08 -56.23
CA LEU A 39 -5.14 -34.61 -57.21
C LEU A 39 -3.71 -34.75 -56.66
N LYS A 40 -2.76 -34.90 -57.59
CA LYS A 40 -1.34 -34.75 -57.25
C LYS A 40 -1.07 -33.30 -56.91
N MET A 41 -0.19 -33.07 -55.94
CA MET A 41 0.65 -31.88 -55.95
C MET A 41 1.86 -32.11 -56.86
N GLU A 42 2.41 -31.01 -57.36
CA GLU A 42 3.60 -31.01 -58.21
C GLU A 42 4.87 -31.25 -57.39
N VAL A 43 5.92 -31.72 -58.05
CA VAL A 43 7.24 -32.02 -57.42
C VAL A 43 7.89 -30.76 -56.82
N GLN A 44 7.47 -29.57 -57.24
CA GLN A 44 7.94 -28.28 -56.71
C GLN A 44 7.17 -27.82 -55.47
N GLU A 45 6.00 -28.39 -55.19
CA GLU A 45 5.12 -28.00 -54.08
C GLU A 45 5.33 -28.87 -52.83
N VAL A 46 5.80 -30.11 -53.02
CA VAL A 46 5.96 -31.11 -51.94
C VAL A 46 7.26 -31.89 -52.07
N GLU A 47 8.04 -31.87 -51.00
CA GLU A 47 9.34 -32.54 -50.88
C GLU A 47 9.30 -33.61 -49.79
N SER A 48 9.42 -34.89 -50.16
CA SER A 48 9.44 -36.01 -49.21
C SER A 48 10.80 -36.19 -48.52
N LEU A 49 11.82 -35.38 -48.86
CA LEU A 49 13.17 -35.43 -48.26
C LEU A 49 13.83 -36.82 -48.33
N GLY A 50 13.51 -37.58 -49.38
CA GLY A 50 13.96 -38.95 -49.58
C GLY A 50 13.32 -40.00 -48.66
N GLU A 51 12.24 -39.69 -47.94
CA GLU A 51 11.44 -40.68 -47.22
C GLU A 51 10.55 -41.50 -48.16
N THR A 52 10.40 -42.79 -47.86
CA THR A 52 9.50 -43.70 -48.57
C THR A 52 8.02 -43.35 -48.34
N TYR A 53 7.12 -43.88 -49.16
CA TYR A 53 5.68 -43.76 -48.96
C TYR A 53 5.24 -44.43 -47.64
N ASP A 54 4.50 -43.72 -46.80
CA ASP A 54 4.13 -44.21 -45.46
C ASP A 54 2.61 -44.40 -45.31
N PHE A 55 2.19 -45.67 -45.32
CA PHE A 55 0.79 -46.06 -45.14
C PHE A 55 0.28 -45.83 -43.69
N ASP A 56 1.15 -45.86 -42.67
CA ASP A 56 0.80 -45.60 -41.26
C ASP A 56 0.89 -44.10 -40.91
N SER A 57 1.28 -43.23 -41.85
CA SER A 57 1.35 -41.78 -41.63
C SER A 57 0.03 -41.22 -41.13
N ILE A 58 0.10 -40.33 -40.13
CA ILE A 58 -1.08 -39.60 -39.67
C ILE A 58 -1.67 -38.70 -40.76
N MET A 59 -0.87 -38.35 -41.77
CA MET A 59 -1.26 -37.50 -42.89
C MET A 59 -1.95 -38.25 -44.03
N HIS A 60 -2.01 -39.58 -44.00
CA HIS A 60 -2.75 -40.36 -45.01
C HIS A 60 -4.28 -40.23 -44.78
N TYR A 61 -5.09 -40.19 -45.83
CA TYR A 61 -6.55 -40.34 -45.70
C TYR A 61 -6.97 -41.79 -45.40
N ALA A 62 -8.13 -41.97 -44.77
CA ALA A 62 -8.69 -43.31 -44.58
C ALA A 62 -9.19 -43.88 -45.92
N ARG A 63 -9.19 -45.20 -46.03
CA ARG A 63 -9.51 -45.92 -47.28
C ARG A 63 -10.84 -45.53 -47.94
N ASN A 64 -11.81 -45.03 -47.19
CA ASN A 64 -13.14 -44.63 -47.64
C ASN A 64 -13.43 -43.12 -47.46
N THR A 65 -12.40 -42.27 -47.24
CA THR A 65 -12.60 -40.82 -47.15
C THR A 65 -13.19 -40.27 -48.46
N PHE A 66 -14.15 -39.34 -48.36
CA PHE A 66 -14.96 -38.83 -49.48
C PHE A 66 -15.68 -39.89 -50.35
N SER A 67 -15.95 -41.07 -49.79
CA SER A 67 -16.64 -42.13 -50.52
C SER A 67 -18.15 -41.91 -50.65
N ARG A 68 -18.73 -42.27 -51.80
CA ARG A 68 -20.18 -42.26 -52.06
C ARG A 68 -20.96 -43.32 -51.28
N GLY A 69 -20.27 -44.25 -50.59
CA GLY A 69 -20.90 -45.27 -49.76
C GLY A 69 -19.96 -45.79 -48.67
N ILE A 70 -20.50 -46.09 -47.49
CA ILE A 70 -19.74 -46.41 -46.26
C ILE A 70 -18.71 -47.56 -46.46
N PHE A 71 -19.06 -48.54 -47.30
CA PHE A 71 -18.25 -49.74 -47.58
C PHE A 71 -17.42 -49.68 -48.88
N LEU A 72 -17.44 -48.54 -49.59
CA LEU A 72 -16.69 -48.37 -50.83
C LEU A 72 -15.36 -47.67 -50.53
N ASP A 73 -14.26 -48.35 -50.80
CA ASP A 73 -12.93 -47.75 -50.70
C ASP A 73 -12.68 -46.81 -51.90
N THR A 74 -12.20 -45.59 -51.60
CA THR A 74 -11.72 -44.58 -52.54
C THR A 74 -10.20 -44.65 -52.73
N ILE A 75 -9.46 -45.18 -51.73
CA ILE A 75 -8.01 -45.37 -51.78
C ILE A 75 -7.67 -46.83 -51.46
N VAL A 76 -6.95 -47.52 -52.35
CA VAL A 76 -6.57 -48.93 -52.19
C VAL A 76 -5.06 -49.10 -52.36
N PRO A 77 -4.33 -49.66 -51.37
CA PRO A 77 -2.91 -50.00 -51.52
C PRO A 77 -2.66 -51.02 -52.66
N LYS A 78 -1.61 -50.78 -53.46
CA LYS A 78 -1.29 -51.58 -54.65
C LYS A 78 -0.52 -52.87 -54.37
N TYR A 79 0.19 -52.94 -53.24
CA TYR A 79 1.01 -54.09 -52.86
C TYR A 79 0.87 -54.40 -51.38
N GLU A 80 1.29 -55.61 -51.01
CA GLU A 80 1.31 -56.08 -49.63
C GLU A 80 2.64 -55.77 -48.95
N VAL A 81 2.59 -55.48 -47.66
CA VAL A 81 3.76 -55.31 -46.82
C VAL A 81 3.72 -56.43 -45.79
N ASN A 82 4.75 -57.28 -45.77
CA ASN A 82 4.80 -58.50 -44.94
C ASN A 82 3.62 -59.48 -45.16
N GLY A 83 3.14 -59.61 -46.40
CA GLY A 83 2.06 -60.55 -46.77
C GLY A 83 0.65 -60.14 -46.35
N VAL A 84 0.45 -58.86 -46.01
CA VAL A 84 -0.86 -58.27 -45.71
C VAL A 84 -0.97 -56.91 -46.41
N LYS A 85 -2.17 -56.53 -46.88
CA LYS A 85 -2.41 -55.17 -47.37
C LYS A 85 -2.30 -54.17 -46.20
N PRO A 86 -1.49 -53.12 -46.31
CA PRO A 86 -1.30 -52.18 -45.20
C PRO A 86 -2.59 -51.40 -44.90
N SER A 87 -2.87 -51.20 -43.60
CA SER A 87 -3.93 -50.30 -43.13
C SER A 87 -3.52 -48.84 -43.36
N ILE A 88 -4.47 -48.00 -43.79
CA ILE A 88 -4.23 -46.59 -44.10
C ILE A 88 -5.16 -45.64 -43.34
N GLY A 89 -4.64 -44.45 -43.01
CA GLY A 89 -5.42 -43.33 -42.49
C GLY A 89 -5.72 -43.39 -40.99
N GLN A 90 -4.79 -43.89 -40.18
CA GLN A 90 -4.87 -43.77 -38.74
C GLN A 90 -4.83 -42.28 -38.29
N ARG A 91 -5.31 -42.01 -37.07
CA ARG A 91 -5.43 -40.66 -36.49
C ARG A 91 -4.91 -40.55 -35.06
N THR A 92 -4.19 -41.57 -34.57
CA THR A 92 -3.84 -41.75 -33.16
C THR A 92 -2.43 -41.25 -32.80
N ARG A 93 -1.45 -41.39 -33.69
CA ARG A 93 -0.03 -41.08 -33.42
C ARG A 93 0.70 -40.63 -34.68
N LEU A 94 1.91 -40.07 -34.53
CA LEU A 94 2.84 -39.94 -35.65
C LEU A 94 3.47 -41.30 -35.97
N SER A 95 3.65 -41.61 -37.25
CA SER A 95 4.37 -42.80 -37.70
C SER A 95 5.90 -42.62 -37.57
N LYS A 96 6.66 -43.68 -37.89
CA LYS A 96 8.13 -43.57 -37.99
C LYS A 96 8.56 -42.67 -39.16
N GLY A 97 7.84 -42.70 -40.29
CA GLY A 97 8.09 -41.82 -41.44
C GLY A 97 7.80 -40.36 -41.11
N ASP A 98 6.66 -40.07 -40.49
CA ASP A 98 6.29 -38.72 -40.02
C ASP A 98 7.41 -38.11 -39.15
N ILE A 99 7.94 -38.89 -38.19
CA ILE A 99 9.01 -38.43 -37.29
C ILE A 99 10.34 -38.25 -38.05
N ALA A 100 10.67 -39.13 -39.00
CA ALA A 100 11.89 -39.04 -39.79
C ALA A 100 11.89 -37.82 -40.73
N GLN A 101 10.79 -37.59 -41.45
CA GLN A 101 10.62 -36.43 -42.33
C GLN A 101 10.71 -35.11 -41.53
N ALA A 102 10.09 -35.04 -40.35
CA ALA A 102 10.13 -33.84 -39.50
C ALA A 102 11.55 -33.54 -39.01
N ARG A 103 12.30 -34.59 -38.59
CA ARG A 103 13.70 -34.46 -38.17
C ARG A 103 14.60 -33.95 -39.29
N LYS A 104 14.40 -34.42 -40.53
CA LYS A 104 15.11 -33.93 -41.71
C LYS A 104 14.75 -32.48 -42.03
N LEU A 105 13.45 -32.17 -42.09
CA LEU A 105 12.93 -30.84 -42.48
C LEU A 105 13.44 -29.74 -41.54
N TYR A 106 13.41 -29.98 -40.24
CA TYR A 106 13.81 -29.02 -39.21
C TYR A 106 15.26 -29.16 -38.73
N LYS A 107 16.05 -30.07 -39.31
CA LYS A 107 17.44 -30.35 -38.93
C LYS A 107 17.58 -30.59 -37.42
N CYS A 108 16.72 -31.44 -36.85
CA CYS A 108 16.73 -31.73 -35.43
C CYS A 108 18.09 -32.30 -34.98
N PRO A 109 18.54 -32.03 -33.73
CA PRO A 109 19.78 -32.59 -33.20
C PRO A 109 19.80 -34.13 -33.33
N ALA A 110 20.99 -34.67 -33.62
CA ALA A 110 21.17 -36.12 -33.81
C ALA A 110 20.97 -36.94 -32.53
N CYS A 111 20.98 -36.30 -31.35
CA CYS A 111 20.84 -36.92 -30.05
C CYS A 111 20.11 -36.00 -29.05
N GLY A 112 19.57 -36.61 -27.99
CA GLY A 112 18.69 -35.96 -27.02
C GLY A 112 17.20 -36.09 -27.38
N GLU A 113 16.35 -36.01 -26.37
CA GLU A 113 14.91 -36.29 -26.49
C GLU A 113 14.08 -35.51 -25.46
N THR A 114 12.75 -35.59 -25.57
CA THR A 114 11.84 -35.05 -24.54
C THR A 114 11.41 -36.20 -23.64
N LEU A 115 11.71 -36.09 -22.34
CA LEU A 115 11.45 -37.08 -21.31
C LEU A 115 10.25 -36.60 -20.47
N GLN A 116 9.17 -37.40 -20.43
CA GLN A 116 7.89 -37.00 -19.83
C GLN A 116 7.41 -37.92 -18.70
N ASP A 117 8.09 -39.03 -18.46
CA ASP A 117 7.77 -39.95 -17.37
C ASP A 117 8.09 -39.33 -16.00
N SER A 118 7.46 -39.82 -14.93
CA SER A 118 7.76 -39.35 -13.57
C SER A 118 9.13 -39.79 -13.05
N THR A 119 9.76 -40.76 -13.71
CA THR A 119 11.10 -41.26 -13.39
C THR A 119 11.75 -41.74 -14.67
N GLY A 120 13.03 -41.47 -14.86
CA GLY A 120 13.75 -41.99 -16.01
C GLY A 120 15.26 -41.82 -15.90
N ASN A 121 15.97 -42.32 -16.91
CA ASN A 121 17.41 -42.18 -17.02
C ASN A 121 17.80 -41.83 -18.46
N PHE A 122 18.95 -41.20 -18.61
CA PHE A 122 19.54 -40.88 -19.90
C PHE A 122 21.06 -40.79 -19.77
N SER A 123 21.76 -40.92 -20.89
CA SER A 123 23.21 -40.86 -20.96
C SER A 123 23.68 -40.07 -22.16
N SER A 124 24.94 -39.64 -22.16
CA SER A 124 25.59 -39.24 -23.41
C SER A 124 25.55 -40.41 -24.41
N PRO A 125 25.43 -40.14 -25.72
CA PRO A 125 25.51 -41.19 -26.73
C PRO A 125 26.77 -42.04 -26.57
N GLU A 126 26.65 -43.32 -26.94
CA GLU A 126 27.75 -44.30 -26.92
C GLU A 126 28.30 -44.64 -25.52
N TYR A 127 27.75 -44.07 -24.43
CA TYR A 127 28.07 -44.46 -23.05
C TYR A 127 27.82 -45.98 -22.83
N PRO A 128 28.74 -46.72 -22.18
CA PRO A 128 29.97 -46.28 -21.50
C PRO A 128 31.25 -46.31 -22.37
N ASN A 129 31.12 -46.57 -23.68
CA ASN A 129 32.25 -46.76 -24.60
C ASN A 129 32.97 -45.45 -25.00
N GLY A 130 32.38 -44.31 -24.66
CA GLY A 130 32.89 -42.97 -24.94
C GLY A 130 32.10 -42.27 -26.04
N TYR A 131 31.88 -40.97 -25.86
CA TYR A 131 31.04 -40.17 -26.75
C TYR A 131 31.83 -39.65 -27.96
N SER A 132 31.16 -39.50 -29.11
CA SER A 132 31.73 -38.87 -30.29
C SER A 132 32.10 -37.38 -30.10
N ALA A 133 33.22 -36.96 -30.70
CA ALA A 133 33.66 -35.57 -30.72
C ALA A 133 32.70 -34.65 -31.49
N HIS A 134 32.68 -33.35 -31.18
CA HIS A 134 31.84 -32.33 -31.84
C HIS A 134 30.32 -32.55 -31.74
N MET A 135 29.89 -33.36 -30.77
CA MET A 135 28.50 -33.74 -30.59
C MET A 135 27.68 -32.67 -29.86
N HIS A 136 26.39 -32.56 -30.20
CA HIS A 136 25.43 -31.65 -29.54
C HIS A 136 24.11 -32.38 -29.29
N CYS A 137 23.80 -32.62 -28.02
CA CYS A 137 22.59 -33.30 -27.58
C CYS A 137 21.78 -32.42 -26.62
N VAL A 138 20.46 -32.47 -26.70
CA VAL A 138 19.57 -31.69 -25.83
C VAL A 138 18.43 -32.56 -25.31
N TRP A 139 18.37 -32.76 -24.00
CA TRP A 139 17.24 -33.38 -23.32
C TRP A 139 16.32 -32.31 -22.72
N ARG A 140 15.01 -32.57 -22.80
CA ARG A 140 13.97 -31.73 -22.20
C ARG A 140 13.14 -32.59 -21.27
N ILE A 141 13.35 -32.46 -19.97
CA ILE A 141 12.60 -33.18 -18.96
C ILE A 141 11.37 -32.34 -18.61
N SER A 142 10.17 -32.92 -18.68
CA SER A 142 8.91 -32.24 -18.39
C SER A 142 7.96 -33.20 -17.67
N VAL A 143 7.91 -33.10 -16.35
CA VAL A 143 7.06 -33.94 -15.48
C VAL A 143 5.68 -33.30 -15.28
N THR A 144 4.85 -33.87 -14.41
CA THR A 144 3.50 -33.37 -14.11
C THR A 144 3.57 -31.93 -13.55
N PRO A 145 2.67 -31.01 -13.95
CA PRO A 145 2.57 -29.68 -13.32
C PRO A 145 2.46 -29.77 -11.79
N GLY A 146 3.12 -28.86 -11.07
CA GLY A 146 3.19 -28.87 -9.60
C GLY A 146 4.24 -29.82 -9.00
N GLU A 147 4.83 -30.72 -9.79
CA GLU A 147 6.02 -31.48 -9.41
C GLU A 147 7.32 -30.70 -9.75
N LYS A 148 8.41 -31.06 -9.08
CA LYS A 148 9.78 -30.64 -9.36
C LYS A 148 10.58 -31.86 -9.79
N ILE A 149 11.67 -31.63 -10.50
CA ILE A 149 12.59 -32.66 -10.95
C ILE A 149 13.84 -32.59 -10.08
N ILE A 150 14.22 -33.71 -9.48
CA ILE A 150 15.59 -33.90 -8.96
C ILE A 150 16.38 -34.74 -9.98
N LEU A 151 17.50 -34.18 -10.44
CA LEU A 151 18.40 -34.77 -11.42
C LEU A 151 19.72 -35.15 -10.74
N ASN A 152 20.10 -36.42 -10.84
CA ASN A 152 21.30 -36.96 -10.23
C ASN A 152 22.20 -37.60 -11.31
N PHE A 153 23.49 -37.28 -11.29
CA PHE A 153 24.49 -37.89 -12.18
C PHE A 153 25.17 -39.04 -11.44
N THR A 154 24.98 -40.28 -11.89
CA THR A 154 25.62 -41.46 -11.27
C THR A 154 27.01 -41.73 -11.83
N SER A 155 27.31 -41.23 -13.03
CA SER A 155 28.59 -41.37 -13.70
C SER A 155 28.87 -40.13 -14.54
N MET A 156 30.11 -39.63 -14.50
CA MET A 156 30.58 -38.54 -15.36
C MET A 156 32.08 -38.72 -15.62
N ASP A 157 32.46 -38.66 -16.88
CA ASP A 157 33.82 -38.68 -17.40
C ASP A 157 33.84 -37.89 -18.72
N LEU A 158 33.92 -36.57 -18.59
CA LEU A 158 34.00 -35.60 -19.70
C LEU A 158 35.38 -34.94 -19.73
N TYR A 159 35.84 -34.49 -20.90
CA TYR A 159 37.14 -33.82 -21.00
C TYR A 159 37.23 -32.57 -20.10
N ARG A 160 38.18 -32.58 -19.17
CA ARG A 160 38.32 -31.54 -18.14
C ARG A 160 38.98 -30.29 -18.73
N SER A 161 38.29 -29.15 -18.65
CA SER A 161 38.83 -27.85 -19.07
C SER A 161 38.49 -26.72 -18.10
N ARG A 162 39.25 -25.62 -18.13
CA ARG A 162 38.98 -24.42 -17.33
C ARG A 162 37.59 -23.87 -17.72
N LEU A 163 36.73 -23.66 -16.73
CA LEU A 163 35.33 -23.21 -16.89
C LEU A 163 34.46 -24.11 -17.80
N CYS A 164 34.88 -25.35 -18.07
CA CYS A 164 34.19 -26.28 -18.94
C CYS A 164 33.87 -25.68 -20.33
N TRP A 165 34.89 -25.07 -20.96
CA TRP A 165 34.76 -24.41 -22.27
C TRP A 165 34.63 -25.38 -23.46
N TYR A 166 35.19 -26.59 -23.37
CA TYR A 166 35.19 -27.55 -24.49
C TYR A 166 34.03 -28.54 -24.43
N ASP A 167 34.14 -29.50 -23.53
CA ASP A 167 33.18 -30.60 -23.38
C ASP A 167 32.47 -30.41 -22.05
N TYR A 168 31.14 -30.31 -22.09
CA TYR A 168 30.35 -30.01 -20.91
C TYR A 168 28.94 -30.59 -20.98
N VAL A 169 28.38 -30.88 -19.81
CA VAL A 169 26.93 -30.97 -19.61
C VAL A 169 26.45 -29.74 -18.84
N GLU A 170 25.40 -29.10 -19.34
CA GLU A 170 24.81 -27.88 -18.82
C GLU A 170 23.35 -28.13 -18.45
N VAL A 171 22.96 -27.74 -17.22
CA VAL A 171 21.60 -27.92 -16.72
C VAL A 171 20.96 -26.54 -16.47
N ARG A 172 19.75 -26.34 -17.00
CA ARG A 172 18.97 -25.11 -16.87
C ARG A 172 17.57 -25.39 -16.34
N ASP A 173 17.05 -24.45 -15.56
CA ASP A 173 15.77 -24.54 -14.86
C ASP A 173 14.62 -23.99 -15.73
N GLY A 174 13.95 -24.88 -16.46
CA GLY A 174 12.93 -24.54 -17.46
C GLY A 174 13.10 -25.33 -18.76
N PHE A 175 12.36 -24.95 -19.81
CA PHE A 175 12.22 -25.76 -21.03
C PHE A 175 13.10 -25.32 -22.23
N TRP A 176 13.95 -24.31 -22.08
CA TRP A 176 14.60 -23.62 -23.21
C TRP A 176 16.00 -23.09 -22.90
N ARG A 177 16.81 -22.91 -23.95
CA ARG A 177 18.23 -22.52 -23.87
C ARG A 177 18.57 -21.21 -23.13
N LYS A 178 17.58 -20.33 -22.91
CA LYS A 178 17.75 -19.07 -22.15
C LYS A 178 17.26 -19.16 -20.70
N ALA A 179 16.79 -20.32 -20.26
CA ALA A 179 16.40 -20.56 -18.87
C ALA A 179 17.57 -20.33 -17.88
N PRO A 180 17.30 -20.00 -16.61
CA PRO A 180 18.31 -19.85 -15.57
C PRO A 180 19.29 -21.03 -15.51
N LEU A 181 20.58 -20.74 -15.49
CA LEU A 181 21.63 -21.73 -15.43
C LEU A 181 21.74 -22.30 -14.01
N ARG A 182 21.56 -23.61 -13.85
CA ARG A 182 21.79 -24.33 -12.58
C ARG A 182 23.25 -24.74 -12.42
N GLY A 183 23.90 -25.11 -13.52
CA GLY A 183 25.34 -25.35 -13.54
C GLY A 183 25.83 -25.89 -14.88
N ARG A 184 27.16 -25.82 -15.07
CA ARG A 184 27.89 -26.40 -16.19
C ARG A 184 29.01 -27.27 -15.63
N PHE A 185 29.08 -28.52 -16.07
CA PHE A 185 29.89 -29.57 -15.46
C PHE A 185 30.76 -30.29 -16.51
N CYS A 186 31.98 -30.65 -16.12
CA CYS A 186 32.96 -31.36 -16.93
C CYS A 186 34.02 -32.03 -16.03
N GLY A 187 34.86 -32.90 -16.60
CA GLY A 187 35.76 -33.75 -15.82
C GLY A 187 35.05 -34.99 -15.28
N GLY A 188 35.64 -35.57 -14.23
CA GLY A 188 35.11 -36.77 -13.55
C GLY A 188 34.50 -36.52 -12.16
N LYS A 189 34.25 -35.25 -11.78
CA LYS A 189 33.61 -34.93 -10.49
C LYS A 189 32.09 -34.87 -10.67
N LEU A 190 31.37 -35.73 -9.95
CA LEU A 190 29.90 -35.67 -9.92
C LEU A 190 29.42 -34.36 -9.24
N PRO A 191 28.40 -33.69 -9.79
CA PRO A 191 27.72 -32.59 -9.12
C PRO A 191 26.78 -33.09 -8.02
N GLU A 192 26.42 -32.20 -7.09
CA GLU A 192 25.32 -32.44 -6.14
C GLU A 192 23.97 -32.60 -6.89
N PRO A 193 22.99 -33.34 -6.33
CA PRO A 193 21.67 -33.50 -6.95
C PRO A 193 20.99 -32.15 -7.24
N ILE A 194 20.57 -31.96 -8.49
CA ILE A 194 20.04 -30.69 -8.99
C ILE A 194 18.52 -30.73 -8.91
N VAL A 195 17.94 -29.89 -8.05
CA VAL A 195 16.48 -29.75 -7.93
C VAL A 195 16.01 -28.54 -8.74
N SER A 196 14.99 -28.72 -9.58
CA SER A 196 14.33 -27.64 -10.33
C SER A 196 13.41 -26.79 -9.46
N THR A 197 13.06 -25.59 -9.94
CA THR A 197 12.00 -24.78 -9.30
C THR A 197 10.59 -25.24 -9.64
N ASP A 198 10.42 -25.80 -10.84
CA ASP A 198 9.14 -26.16 -11.47
C ASP A 198 9.31 -27.48 -12.26
N SER A 199 8.23 -27.96 -12.88
CA SER A 199 8.09 -29.25 -13.58
C SER A 199 8.97 -29.46 -14.83
N ARG A 200 9.94 -28.57 -15.13
CA ARG A 200 10.73 -28.61 -16.38
C ARG A 200 12.22 -28.36 -16.18
N LEU A 201 13.06 -29.22 -16.78
CA LEU A 201 14.51 -29.03 -16.90
C LEU A 201 14.96 -29.14 -18.36
N TRP A 202 16.00 -28.38 -18.70
CA TRP A 202 16.68 -28.43 -19.98
C TRP A 202 18.13 -28.82 -19.74
N VAL A 203 18.59 -29.88 -20.39
CA VAL A 203 19.94 -30.42 -20.25
C VAL A 203 20.59 -30.43 -21.62
N GLU A 204 21.70 -29.71 -21.78
CA GLU A 204 22.52 -29.72 -23.00
C GLU A 204 23.84 -30.42 -22.73
N PHE A 205 24.17 -31.39 -23.58
CA PHE A 205 25.52 -31.92 -23.69
C PHE A 205 26.15 -31.38 -24.98
N ARG A 206 27.37 -30.86 -24.85
CA ARG A 206 28.16 -30.41 -25.98
C ARG A 206 29.59 -30.90 -25.83
N SER A 207 30.09 -31.60 -26.85
CA SER A 207 31.51 -31.83 -27.06
C SER A 207 32.02 -30.89 -28.15
N SER A 208 33.25 -30.40 -28.00
CA SER A 208 33.91 -29.58 -29.03
C SER A 208 35.42 -29.80 -29.11
N SER A 209 35.96 -30.72 -28.33
CA SER A 209 37.35 -31.17 -28.44
C SER A 209 37.46 -32.51 -29.17
N ASN A 210 38.69 -32.83 -29.62
CA ASN A 210 39.03 -34.17 -30.14
C ASN A 210 39.32 -35.19 -29.02
N TRP A 211 39.28 -34.76 -27.75
CA TRP A 211 39.61 -35.60 -26.60
C TRP A 211 38.32 -36.01 -25.91
N VAL A 212 37.97 -37.28 -26.01
CA VAL A 212 36.69 -37.81 -25.51
C VAL A 212 36.90 -38.64 -24.24
N GLY A 213 35.96 -38.54 -23.30
CA GLY A 213 35.87 -39.42 -22.13
C GLY A 213 34.75 -40.46 -22.30
N LYS A 214 34.50 -41.29 -21.29
CA LYS A 214 33.42 -42.30 -21.32
C LYS A 214 32.02 -41.70 -21.41
N GLY A 215 31.84 -40.43 -21.04
CA GLY A 215 30.57 -39.73 -21.07
C GLY A 215 29.91 -39.62 -19.71
N PHE A 216 28.59 -39.50 -19.67
CA PHE A 216 27.83 -39.41 -18.42
C PHE A 216 26.58 -40.28 -18.43
N PHE A 217 26.11 -40.62 -17.24
CA PHE A 217 24.82 -41.26 -16.98
C PHE A 217 24.09 -40.47 -15.89
N ALA A 218 22.82 -40.15 -16.13
CA ALA A 218 21.98 -39.39 -15.24
C ALA A 218 20.61 -40.07 -15.05
N VAL A 219 20.07 -39.92 -13.84
CA VAL A 219 18.74 -40.38 -13.44
C VAL A 219 17.96 -39.18 -12.94
N TYR A 220 16.68 -39.11 -13.27
CA TYR A 220 15.78 -38.07 -12.76
C TYR A 220 14.51 -38.70 -12.18
N GLU A 221 13.95 -38.03 -11.19
CA GLU A 221 12.65 -38.38 -10.60
C GLU A 221 11.83 -37.12 -10.32
N ALA A 222 10.51 -37.26 -10.42
CA ALA A 222 9.52 -36.24 -10.12
C ALA A 222 9.15 -36.30 -8.63
N ILE A 223 9.48 -35.23 -7.91
CA ILE A 223 9.19 -35.05 -6.49
C ILE A 223 8.19 -33.91 -6.31
N CYS A 224 7.35 -33.98 -5.29
CA CYS A 224 6.41 -32.90 -4.94
C CYS A 224 6.66 -32.41 -3.51
N GLY A 225 6.47 -31.10 -3.27
CA GLY A 225 6.75 -30.47 -1.99
C GLY A 225 8.09 -29.74 -1.89
N GLY A 226 8.73 -29.84 -0.73
CA GLY A 226 9.96 -29.18 -0.34
C GLY A 226 9.76 -27.98 0.60
N ASP A 227 10.85 -27.26 0.88
CA ASP A 227 10.86 -26.09 1.75
C ASP A 227 10.33 -24.84 1.04
N VAL A 228 9.46 -24.10 1.74
CA VAL A 228 8.80 -22.89 1.24
C VAL A 228 9.05 -21.75 2.21
N LYS A 229 10.15 -21.02 1.99
CA LYS A 229 10.57 -19.85 2.79
C LYS A 229 10.07 -18.57 2.13
N LYS A 230 8.80 -18.24 2.34
CA LYS A 230 8.12 -17.04 1.80
C LYS A 230 7.04 -16.57 2.76
N ASP A 231 6.76 -15.27 2.75
CA ASP A 231 5.65 -14.68 3.51
C ASP A 231 4.27 -14.90 2.85
N ASN A 232 4.21 -15.35 1.61
CA ASN A 232 2.98 -15.81 0.95
C ASN A 232 3.27 -16.73 -0.24
N GLY A 233 2.23 -17.41 -0.69
CA GLY A 233 2.23 -18.18 -1.93
C GLY A 233 1.02 -19.11 -2.04
N HIS A 234 1.00 -19.91 -3.09
CA HIS A 234 0.03 -20.97 -3.30
C HIS A 234 0.74 -22.33 -3.32
N ILE A 235 0.02 -23.36 -2.89
CA ILE A 235 0.40 -24.76 -2.92
C ILE A 235 -0.76 -25.51 -3.57
N GLN A 236 -0.45 -26.36 -4.54
CA GLN A 236 -1.42 -27.16 -5.27
C GLN A 236 -1.03 -28.63 -5.20
N SER A 237 -2.03 -29.52 -5.25
CA SER A 237 -1.78 -30.93 -5.55
C SER A 237 -1.10 -31.08 -6.92
N PRO A 238 -0.25 -32.10 -7.12
CA PRO A 238 0.29 -32.41 -8.45
C PRO A 238 -0.84 -32.56 -9.48
N ASN A 239 -0.62 -32.05 -10.68
CA ASN A 239 -1.55 -32.01 -11.82
C ASN A 239 -2.74 -31.04 -11.74
N TYR A 240 -2.98 -30.34 -10.62
CA TYR A 240 -4.10 -29.40 -10.47
C TYR A 240 -4.18 -28.39 -11.64
N PRO A 241 -5.36 -28.12 -12.24
CA PRO A 241 -6.70 -28.53 -11.80
C PRO A 241 -7.18 -29.90 -12.30
N ASP A 242 -6.36 -30.63 -13.06
CA ASP A 242 -6.68 -32.00 -13.50
C ASP A 242 -6.40 -33.01 -12.37
N ASP A 243 -6.92 -34.23 -12.50
CA ASP A 243 -6.82 -35.25 -11.45
C ASP A 243 -5.37 -35.55 -11.03
N TYR A 244 -5.10 -35.60 -9.73
CA TYR A 244 -3.77 -35.94 -9.21
C TYR A 244 -3.34 -37.37 -9.55
N ARG A 245 -2.04 -37.64 -9.48
CA ARG A 245 -1.51 -38.99 -9.73
C ARG A 245 -1.66 -39.90 -8.49
N PRO A 246 -1.87 -41.22 -8.67
CA PRO A 246 -1.90 -42.18 -7.56
C PRO A 246 -0.49 -42.38 -6.97
N SER A 247 -0.44 -42.92 -5.75
CA SER A 247 0.77 -43.28 -5.00
C SER A 247 1.75 -42.12 -4.77
N LYS A 248 1.24 -40.89 -4.60
CA LYS A 248 2.06 -39.70 -4.37
C LYS A 248 2.15 -39.38 -2.88
N VAL A 249 3.33 -38.94 -2.45
CA VAL A 249 3.57 -38.40 -1.09
C VAL A 249 4.29 -37.07 -1.25
N CYS A 250 3.58 -35.99 -0.98
CA CYS A 250 4.07 -34.62 -1.15
C CYS A 250 4.16 -33.94 0.21
N ILE A 251 5.33 -33.41 0.59
CA ILE A 251 5.55 -32.78 1.90
C ILE A 251 6.03 -31.35 1.72
N TRP A 252 5.27 -30.37 2.19
CA TRP A 252 5.65 -28.95 2.18
C TRP A 252 6.01 -28.47 3.58
N ARG A 253 7.18 -27.83 3.68
CA ARG A 253 7.67 -27.21 4.93
C ARG A 253 7.59 -25.69 4.78
N ILE A 254 6.49 -25.10 5.21
CA ILE A 254 6.27 -23.65 5.14
C ILE A 254 7.00 -22.97 6.30
N GLN A 255 7.68 -21.88 5.99
CA GLN A 255 8.25 -20.96 6.97
C GLN A 255 8.05 -19.51 6.49
N VAL A 256 7.31 -18.74 7.29
CA VAL A 256 7.16 -17.27 7.13
C VAL A 256 8.20 -16.54 7.99
N SER A 257 8.24 -15.22 7.90
CA SER A 257 9.04 -14.36 8.79
C SER A 257 8.85 -14.68 10.27
N GLU A 258 9.93 -14.59 11.06
CA GLU A 258 9.89 -14.85 12.50
C GLU A 258 9.02 -13.83 13.25
N GLY A 259 8.37 -14.27 14.33
CA GLY A 259 7.42 -13.44 15.09
C GLY A 259 6.00 -13.38 14.52
N PHE A 260 5.73 -14.05 13.39
CA PHE A 260 4.40 -14.13 12.77
C PHE A 260 3.88 -15.56 12.70
N HIS A 261 2.60 -15.71 12.36
CA HIS A 261 1.96 -17.01 12.17
C HIS A 261 1.76 -17.32 10.68
N VAL A 262 1.55 -18.58 10.34
CA VAL A 262 1.08 -19.02 9.01
C VAL A 262 -0.44 -19.15 9.04
N GLY A 263 -1.12 -18.42 8.15
CA GLY A 263 -2.51 -18.64 7.78
C GLY A 263 -2.60 -19.49 6.51
N LEU A 264 -3.54 -20.42 6.45
CA LEU A 264 -3.91 -21.18 5.26
C LEU A 264 -5.38 -20.94 4.90
N THR A 265 -5.65 -20.63 3.63
CA THR A 265 -7.01 -20.60 3.08
C THR A 265 -7.10 -21.54 1.88
N PHE A 266 -8.11 -22.41 1.91
CA PHE A 266 -8.39 -23.32 0.79
C PHE A 266 -9.20 -22.59 -0.28
N GLN A 267 -8.79 -22.69 -1.55
CA GLN A 267 -9.53 -22.22 -2.72
C GLN A 267 -10.41 -23.32 -3.30
N SER A 268 -9.89 -24.56 -3.33
CA SER A 268 -10.57 -25.76 -3.79
C SER A 268 -10.05 -26.97 -3.00
N PHE A 269 -10.91 -27.97 -2.84
CA PHE A 269 -10.59 -29.19 -2.11
C PHE A 269 -11.49 -30.35 -2.55
N GLU A 270 -10.95 -31.23 -3.37
CA GLU A 270 -11.57 -32.45 -3.88
C GLU A 270 -10.53 -33.58 -3.79
N ILE A 271 -10.53 -34.30 -2.68
CA ILE A 271 -9.73 -35.49 -2.43
C ILE A 271 -10.69 -36.69 -2.33
N GLU A 272 -10.22 -37.92 -2.55
CA GLU A 272 -11.05 -39.11 -2.33
C GLU A 272 -11.73 -39.07 -0.93
N ARG A 273 -13.01 -39.44 -0.86
CA ARG A 273 -13.78 -39.40 0.38
C ARG A 273 -13.70 -40.74 1.12
N HIS A 274 -13.20 -40.72 2.35
CA HIS A 274 -13.24 -41.85 3.28
C HIS A 274 -13.59 -41.38 4.70
N ASP A 275 -14.41 -42.12 5.44
CA ASP A 275 -14.93 -41.68 6.77
C ASP A 275 -13.83 -41.42 7.81
N SER A 276 -12.65 -42.02 7.65
CA SER A 276 -11.46 -41.78 8.48
C SER A 276 -10.25 -41.21 7.74
N CYS A 277 -10.41 -40.77 6.48
CA CYS A 277 -9.32 -40.29 5.61
C CYS A 277 -8.10 -41.24 5.61
N ALA A 278 -8.36 -42.52 5.29
CA ALA A 278 -7.37 -43.59 5.31
C ALA A 278 -6.72 -43.86 3.95
N TYR A 279 -7.43 -43.55 2.86
CA TYR A 279 -6.93 -43.59 1.49
C TYR A 279 -6.21 -42.26 1.20
N ASP A 280 -6.75 -41.42 0.32
CA ASP A 280 -6.18 -40.12 0.02
C ASP A 280 -6.49 -39.08 1.12
N TYR A 281 -5.49 -38.26 1.48
CA TYR A 281 -5.68 -37.21 2.48
C TYR A 281 -4.64 -36.08 2.39
N LEU A 282 -5.05 -34.90 2.87
CA LEU A 282 -4.15 -33.81 3.24
C LEU A 282 -4.05 -33.73 4.78
N GLU A 283 -2.84 -33.84 5.31
CA GLU A 283 -2.53 -33.72 6.72
C GLU A 283 -1.81 -32.39 7.00
N VAL A 284 -2.24 -31.67 8.04
CA VAL A 284 -1.74 -30.33 8.38
C VAL A 284 -1.29 -30.30 9.85
N ARG A 285 -0.07 -29.84 10.09
CA ARG A 285 0.58 -29.80 11.42
C ARG A 285 1.16 -28.43 11.76
N ASP A 286 1.00 -28.04 13.03
CA ASP A 286 1.51 -26.78 13.58
C ASP A 286 2.97 -26.95 14.02
N GLY A 287 3.90 -26.52 13.17
CA GLY A 287 5.33 -26.74 13.33
C GLY A 287 6.02 -27.09 12.00
N HIS A 288 7.16 -27.78 12.07
CA HIS A 288 8.05 -27.99 10.91
C HIS A 288 8.38 -29.47 10.63
N SER A 289 7.73 -30.40 11.33
CA SER A 289 8.02 -31.84 11.29
C SER A 289 6.75 -32.69 11.38
N GLU A 290 6.88 -33.97 11.01
CA GLU A 290 5.82 -34.97 11.21
C GLU A 290 5.50 -35.22 12.69
N SER A 291 6.45 -34.94 13.60
CA SER A 291 6.23 -34.99 15.06
C SER A 291 5.51 -33.75 15.63
N SER A 292 5.25 -32.73 14.82
CA SER A 292 4.58 -31.50 15.25
C SER A 292 3.08 -31.74 15.49
N ASN A 293 2.44 -30.85 16.27
CA ASN A 293 1.05 -31.01 16.69
C ASN A 293 0.11 -31.12 15.47
N LEU A 294 -0.76 -32.13 15.45
CA LEU A 294 -1.73 -32.32 14.38
C LEU A 294 -2.85 -31.28 14.50
N ILE A 295 -3.05 -30.47 13.46
CA ILE A 295 -4.21 -29.58 13.35
C ILE A 295 -5.39 -30.38 12.80
N GLY A 296 -5.17 -31.14 11.74
CA GLY A 296 -6.20 -32.00 11.15
C GLY A 296 -5.70 -32.84 9.99
N ARG A 297 -6.51 -33.83 9.64
CA ARG A 297 -6.40 -34.62 8.41
C ARG A 297 -7.73 -34.50 7.66
N TYR A 298 -7.65 -34.19 6.38
CA TYR A 298 -8.78 -33.79 5.55
C TYR A 298 -8.84 -34.64 4.27
N CYS A 299 -10.05 -34.99 3.84
CA CYS A 299 -10.33 -35.74 2.62
C CYS A 299 -11.79 -35.50 2.18
N GLY A 300 -12.18 -35.93 0.99
CA GLY A 300 -13.50 -35.65 0.42
C GLY A 300 -13.62 -34.28 -0.26
N TYR A 301 -14.87 -33.78 -0.33
CA TYR A 301 -15.27 -32.59 -1.10
C TYR A 301 -15.61 -31.36 -0.24
N GLU A 302 -15.68 -31.52 1.08
CA GLU A 302 -15.94 -30.38 1.97
C GLU A 302 -14.63 -29.62 2.20
N LYS A 303 -14.63 -28.35 1.78
CA LYS A 303 -13.49 -27.46 1.96
C LYS A 303 -13.17 -27.32 3.46
N PRO A 304 -11.94 -27.59 3.91
CA PRO A 304 -11.56 -27.32 5.29
C PRO A 304 -11.73 -25.84 5.65
N ASP A 305 -12.08 -25.60 6.91
CA ASP A 305 -12.02 -24.27 7.53
C ASP A 305 -10.60 -23.70 7.41
N ASP A 306 -10.50 -22.37 7.43
CA ASP A 306 -9.23 -21.69 7.25
C ASP A 306 -8.36 -21.81 8.52
N ILE A 307 -7.10 -22.18 8.35
CA ILE A 307 -6.22 -22.65 9.44
C ILE A 307 -5.23 -21.58 9.87
N LYS A 308 -5.06 -21.38 11.19
CA LYS A 308 -4.02 -20.56 11.80
C LYS A 308 -3.05 -21.43 12.62
N SER A 309 -1.75 -21.29 12.38
CA SER A 309 -0.71 -21.88 13.24
C SER A 309 -0.43 -21.02 14.47
N THR A 310 0.20 -21.62 15.49
CA THR A 310 0.74 -20.93 16.68
C THR A 310 2.21 -20.53 16.52
N SER A 311 2.85 -20.86 15.40
CA SER A 311 4.25 -20.55 15.11
C SER A 311 4.48 -20.04 13.69
N SER A 312 5.69 -19.55 13.38
CA SER A 312 6.07 -19.12 12.02
C SER A 312 6.31 -20.29 11.04
N ARG A 313 5.97 -21.52 11.43
CA ARG A 313 6.25 -22.75 10.68
C ARG A 313 4.99 -23.62 10.64
N LEU A 314 4.70 -24.15 9.46
CA LEU A 314 3.57 -25.05 9.25
C LEU A 314 3.98 -26.16 8.27
N TRP A 315 3.58 -27.40 8.57
CA TRP A 315 3.93 -28.59 7.80
C TRP A 315 2.67 -29.20 7.17
N LEU A 316 2.71 -29.45 5.87
CA LEU A 316 1.63 -30.13 5.14
C LEU A 316 2.16 -31.41 4.49
N LYS A 317 1.34 -32.46 4.51
CA LYS A 317 1.61 -33.72 3.82
C LYS A 317 0.36 -34.18 3.06
N PHE A 318 0.43 -34.25 1.74
CA PHE A 318 -0.56 -34.91 0.91
C PHE A 318 -0.12 -36.34 0.62
N VAL A 319 -1.05 -37.28 0.70
CA VAL A 319 -0.87 -38.68 0.32
C VAL A 319 -2.00 -39.10 -0.60
N SER A 320 -1.67 -39.79 -1.69
CA SER A 320 -2.62 -40.54 -2.52
C SER A 320 -2.28 -42.04 -2.58
N ASP A 321 -3.30 -42.87 -2.73
CA ASP A 321 -3.25 -44.33 -2.78
C ASP A 321 -3.14 -44.84 -4.24
N GLY A 322 -3.26 -46.15 -4.48
CA GLY A 322 -3.14 -46.73 -5.81
C GLY A 322 -4.30 -46.47 -6.77
N SER A 323 -5.35 -45.75 -6.35
CA SER A 323 -6.65 -45.69 -7.00
C SER A 323 -7.33 -44.32 -6.90
N ILE A 324 -8.63 -44.27 -7.24
CA ILE A 324 -9.60 -43.15 -7.25
C ILE A 324 -9.01 -41.73 -7.06
N ASN A 325 -8.52 -41.16 -8.17
CA ASN A 325 -8.02 -39.78 -8.15
C ASN A 325 -9.13 -38.73 -8.37
N LYS A 326 -8.83 -37.48 -7.99
CA LYS A 326 -9.68 -36.29 -8.06
C LYS A 326 -8.84 -35.06 -8.40
N ALA A 327 -9.46 -33.92 -8.70
CA ALA A 327 -8.78 -32.66 -9.00
C ALA A 327 -7.78 -32.22 -7.91
N GLY A 328 -7.99 -32.62 -6.66
CA GLY A 328 -7.11 -32.33 -5.54
C GLY A 328 -7.41 -30.99 -4.90
N PHE A 329 -6.39 -30.20 -4.58
CA PHE A 329 -6.56 -28.98 -3.80
C PHE A 329 -5.68 -27.83 -4.27
N ALA A 330 -6.17 -26.61 -4.08
CA ALA A 330 -5.40 -25.39 -4.12
C ALA A 330 -5.52 -24.66 -2.79
N VAL A 331 -4.39 -24.45 -2.13
CA VAL A 331 -4.23 -23.75 -0.85
C VAL A 331 -3.40 -22.50 -1.07
N ASN A 332 -3.88 -21.36 -0.54
CA ASN A 332 -3.03 -20.20 -0.33
C ASN A 332 -2.48 -20.25 1.09
N PHE A 333 -1.20 -19.92 1.24
CA PHE A 333 -0.59 -19.64 2.53
C PHE A 333 -0.10 -18.20 2.57
N PHE A 334 -0.17 -17.59 3.75
CA PHE A 334 0.31 -16.24 3.97
C PHE A 334 0.76 -16.03 5.42
N LYS A 335 1.58 -15.00 5.60
CA LYS A 335 1.96 -14.46 6.89
C LYS A 335 0.73 -13.82 7.55
N GLU A 336 0.19 -14.53 8.52
CA GLU A 336 -0.91 -14.07 9.38
C GLU A 336 -0.37 -13.08 10.42
N VAL A 337 -1.02 -11.93 10.50
CA VAL A 337 -0.71 -10.85 11.44
C VAL A 337 -1.98 -10.59 12.25
N ASP A 338 -1.85 -10.26 13.53
CA ASP A 338 -2.95 -9.64 14.26
C ASP A 338 -2.85 -8.11 14.06
N GLU A 339 -3.56 -7.56 13.08
CA GLU A 339 -3.54 -6.11 12.86
C GLU A 339 -4.25 -5.32 13.96
N CYS A 340 -5.18 -5.95 14.69
CA CYS A 340 -5.87 -5.34 15.82
C CYS A 340 -4.97 -5.21 17.07
N SER A 341 -3.96 -6.06 17.21
CA SER A 341 -2.93 -5.98 18.27
C SER A 341 -1.92 -4.83 18.07
N ARG A 342 -1.89 -4.22 16.87
CA ARG A 342 -1.04 -3.05 16.58
C ARG A 342 -1.53 -1.81 17.34
N PRO A 343 -0.66 -0.83 17.66
CA PRO A 343 -1.04 0.38 18.40
C PRO A 343 -2.21 1.16 17.78
N ASN A 344 -2.36 1.12 16.45
CA ASN A 344 -3.43 1.80 15.72
C ASN A 344 -4.70 0.95 15.48
N ARG A 345 -4.84 -0.24 16.09
CA ARG A 345 -6.00 -1.15 15.93
C ARG A 345 -6.42 -1.37 14.46
N GLY A 346 -5.48 -1.73 13.60
CA GLY A 346 -5.69 -1.85 12.14
C GLY A 346 -6.02 -0.54 11.40
N GLY A 347 -6.18 0.61 12.08
CA GLY A 347 -6.74 1.83 11.51
C GLY A 347 -8.27 1.87 11.53
N CYS A 348 -8.91 1.07 12.40
CA CYS A 348 -10.34 1.16 12.67
C CYS A 348 -10.65 2.31 13.64
N GLU A 349 -11.66 3.12 13.34
CA GLU A 349 -12.01 4.28 14.16
C GLU A 349 -12.47 3.90 15.58
N GLN A 350 -13.24 2.82 15.72
CA GLN A 350 -13.81 2.38 17.00
C GLN A 350 -13.33 0.97 17.37
N ARG A 351 -13.90 -0.08 16.75
CA ARG A 351 -13.64 -1.49 17.08
C ARG A 351 -12.98 -2.23 15.92
N CYS A 352 -11.82 -2.83 16.17
CA CYS A 352 -11.14 -3.74 15.25
C CYS A 352 -11.49 -5.19 15.60
N LEU A 353 -11.82 -6.00 14.59
CA LEU A 353 -12.07 -7.44 14.73
C LEU A 353 -11.09 -8.19 13.81
N ASN A 354 -10.13 -8.91 14.39
CA ASN A 354 -9.16 -9.65 13.60
C ASN A 354 -9.84 -10.84 12.91
N THR A 355 -9.46 -11.10 11.66
CA THR A 355 -9.90 -12.24 10.86
C THR A 355 -8.66 -12.95 10.31
N LEU A 356 -8.79 -14.07 9.59
CA LEU A 356 -7.61 -14.71 9.00
C LEU A 356 -7.19 -13.96 7.73
N GLY A 357 -5.94 -13.50 7.67
CA GLY A 357 -5.36 -12.77 6.54
C GLY A 357 -5.84 -11.32 6.40
N SER A 358 -6.63 -10.81 7.36
CA SER A 358 -7.14 -9.44 7.37
C SER A 358 -7.80 -9.09 8.70
N TYR A 359 -8.36 -7.89 8.80
CA TYR A 359 -9.22 -7.45 9.89
C TYR A 359 -10.42 -6.69 9.33
N LYS A 360 -11.51 -6.61 10.10
CA LYS A 360 -12.66 -5.76 9.78
C LYS A 360 -12.93 -4.77 10.89
N CYS A 361 -13.31 -3.56 10.51
CA CYS A 361 -13.77 -2.57 11.46
C CYS A 361 -15.26 -2.75 11.76
N SER A 362 -15.65 -2.37 12.96
CA SER A 362 -17.03 -2.35 13.44
C SER A 362 -17.23 -1.13 14.33
N CYS A 363 -18.48 -0.70 14.45
CA CYS A 363 -18.83 0.52 15.16
C CYS A 363 -19.55 0.20 16.47
N ASP A 364 -19.49 1.16 17.39
CA ASP A 364 -20.26 1.18 18.62
C ASP A 364 -21.73 1.55 18.35
N PRO A 365 -22.68 1.16 19.24
CA PRO A 365 -24.10 1.46 19.05
C PRO A 365 -24.38 2.95 18.86
N GLY A 366 -25.06 3.31 17.77
CA GLY A 366 -25.31 4.69 17.35
C GLY A 366 -24.57 5.10 16.07
N TYR A 367 -23.63 4.28 15.60
CA TYR A 367 -22.88 4.51 14.37
C TYR A 367 -23.03 3.33 13.39
N GLU A 368 -23.00 3.63 12.10
CA GLU A 368 -23.00 2.69 10.98
C GLU A 368 -21.66 2.76 10.22
N LEU A 369 -21.19 1.62 9.69
CA LEU A 369 -19.86 1.56 9.07
C LEU A 369 -19.86 2.34 7.75
N ALA A 370 -18.95 3.31 7.64
CA ALA A 370 -18.81 4.18 6.47
C ALA A 370 -18.50 3.38 5.19
N PRO A 371 -18.72 3.93 3.99
CA PRO A 371 -18.43 3.26 2.71
C PRO A 371 -16.98 2.76 2.55
N ASP A 372 -16.03 3.38 3.27
CA ASP A 372 -14.61 2.98 3.29
C ASP A 372 -14.29 1.76 4.20
N LYS A 373 -15.30 1.26 4.92
CA LYS A 373 -15.21 0.11 5.84
C LYS A 373 -14.24 0.28 7.02
N ARG A 374 -13.84 1.51 7.36
CA ARG A 374 -12.93 1.84 8.47
C ARG A 374 -13.47 2.90 9.42
N ARG A 375 -14.14 3.92 8.89
CA ARG A 375 -14.79 4.98 9.66
C ARG A 375 -16.21 4.59 10.07
N CYS A 376 -16.74 5.30 11.06
CA CYS A 376 -18.06 5.09 11.62
C CYS A 376 -18.90 6.35 11.45
N GLU A 377 -19.88 6.32 10.55
CA GLU A 377 -20.81 7.41 10.27
C GLU A 377 -21.99 7.41 11.25
N ALA A 378 -22.54 8.57 11.54
CA ALA A 378 -23.62 8.71 12.52
C ALA A 378 -24.98 8.29 11.94
N ALA A 379 -25.58 7.23 12.50
CA ALA A 379 -26.98 6.92 12.28
C ALA A 379 -27.84 8.01 12.96
N CYS A 380 -28.88 8.51 12.27
CA CYS A 380 -29.66 9.65 12.77
C CYS A 380 -31.07 9.29 13.28
N GLY A 381 -31.54 10.03 14.28
CA GLY A 381 -32.82 9.80 14.96
C GLY A 381 -32.71 8.90 16.20
N GLY A 382 -33.84 8.64 16.86
CA GLY A 382 -33.96 7.74 18.01
C GLY A 382 -34.84 8.27 19.15
N PHE A 383 -35.07 7.43 20.16
CA PHE A 383 -35.82 7.76 21.37
C PHE A 383 -34.85 8.06 22.52
N LEU A 384 -34.95 9.25 23.12
CA LEU A 384 -33.98 9.79 24.08
C LEU A 384 -34.68 10.19 25.39
N THR A 385 -34.34 9.48 26.46
CA THR A 385 -34.88 9.69 27.83
C THR A 385 -33.91 10.35 28.80
N LYS A 386 -32.78 10.85 28.29
CA LYS A 386 -31.77 11.55 29.10
C LYS A 386 -32.28 12.95 29.45
N LEU A 387 -31.92 13.44 30.64
CA LEU A 387 -32.23 14.82 31.06
C LEU A 387 -31.47 15.86 30.23
N ASN A 388 -30.31 15.51 29.67
CA ASN A 388 -29.58 16.36 28.74
C ASN A 388 -28.86 15.53 27.66
N GLY A 389 -28.47 16.20 26.59
CA GLY A 389 -27.73 15.60 25.48
C GLY A 389 -27.65 16.52 24.28
N SER A 390 -27.18 15.98 23.15
CA SER A 390 -27.14 16.68 21.88
C SER A 390 -27.68 15.82 20.75
N ILE A 391 -28.31 16.46 19.78
CA ILE A 391 -28.72 15.89 18.51
C ILE A 391 -28.03 16.67 17.38
N THR A 392 -27.62 15.96 16.33
CA THR A 392 -26.92 16.53 15.18
C THR A 392 -27.53 16.00 13.90
N SER A 393 -27.49 16.79 12.83
CA SER A 393 -27.69 16.25 11.48
C SER A 393 -26.67 15.13 11.21
N PRO A 394 -27.06 14.07 10.47
CA PRO A 394 -26.10 13.07 10.01
C PRO A 394 -24.96 13.75 9.24
N GLY A 395 -23.72 13.33 9.45
CA GLY A 395 -22.53 13.94 8.83
C GLY A 395 -21.93 15.15 9.53
N TRP A 396 -22.63 15.78 10.51
CA TRP A 396 -22.14 16.95 11.24
C TRP A 396 -20.69 16.76 11.77
N PRO A 397 -19.75 17.71 11.56
CA PRO A 397 -19.91 19.08 11.01
C PRO A 397 -19.72 19.20 9.48
N LYS A 398 -19.62 18.09 8.76
CA LYS A 398 -19.65 18.08 7.29
C LYS A 398 -21.09 18.27 6.80
N GLU A 399 -21.24 18.46 5.50
CA GLU A 399 -22.56 18.54 4.88
C GLU A 399 -23.36 17.26 5.12
N TYR A 400 -24.65 17.39 5.42
CA TYR A 400 -25.51 16.24 5.63
C TYR A 400 -25.76 15.50 4.32
N PRO A 401 -25.97 14.17 4.32
CA PRO A 401 -26.33 13.48 3.10
C PRO A 401 -27.74 13.86 2.59
N PRO A 402 -27.97 13.86 1.27
CA PRO A 402 -29.31 14.01 0.69
C PRO A 402 -30.21 12.81 1.02
N ASN A 403 -31.52 13.01 0.92
CA ASN A 403 -32.59 12.03 1.17
C ASN A 403 -32.60 11.44 2.59
N LYS A 404 -32.16 12.18 3.61
CA LYS A 404 -32.21 11.74 5.00
C LYS A 404 -33.53 12.18 5.66
N ASN A 405 -34.07 11.31 6.51
CA ASN A 405 -35.26 11.57 7.32
C ASN A 405 -34.97 11.09 8.75
N CYS A 406 -34.62 12.02 9.62
CA CYS A 406 -34.16 11.76 10.98
C CYS A 406 -35.21 12.24 11.98
N ILE A 407 -35.66 11.37 12.88
CA ILE A 407 -36.68 11.71 13.89
C ILE A 407 -36.12 11.42 15.28
N TRP A 408 -36.03 12.46 16.11
CA TRP A 408 -35.70 12.35 17.53
C TRP A 408 -36.95 12.57 18.39
N GLN A 409 -37.13 11.71 19.39
CA GLN A 409 -38.21 11.79 20.37
C GLN A 409 -37.60 11.93 21.75
N LEU A 410 -37.76 13.11 22.36
CA LEU A 410 -37.19 13.49 23.65
C LEU A 410 -38.25 13.37 24.75
N VAL A 411 -37.92 12.71 25.87
CA VAL A 411 -38.81 12.57 27.04
C VAL A 411 -38.03 12.78 28.34
N ALA A 412 -38.51 13.70 29.17
CA ALA A 412 -38.01 13.96 30.53
C ALA A 412 -39.07 13.56 31.58
N PRO A 413 -38.76 13.54 32.89
CA PRO A 413 -39.76 13.44 33.95
C PRO A 413 -40.70 14.65 33.98
N THR A 414 -41.92 14.47 34.51
CA THR A 414 -43.02 15.45 34.45
C THR A 414 -42.77 16.80 35.11
N GLN A 415 -41.74 16.92 35.95
CA GLN A 415 -41.36 18.16 36.65
C GLN A 415 -40.40 19.06 35.85
N TYR A 416 -39.96 18.66 34.66
CA TYR A 416 -39.02 19.39 33.82
C TYR A 416 -39.66 19.82 32.49
N ARG A 417 -39.12 20.88 31.89
CA ARG A 417 -39.40 21.27 30.50
C ARG A 417 -38.15 21.09 29.66
N ILE A 418 -38.29 20.56 28.45
CA ILE A 418 -37.17 20.32 27.53
C ILE A 418 -36.96 21.58 26.71
N SER A 419 -35.80 22.20 26.86
CA SER A 419 -35.34 23.27 25.98
C SER A 419 -34.38 22.69 24.95
N LEU A 420 -34.54 23.11 23.70
CA LEU A 420 -33.68 22.78 22.58
C LEU A 420 -33.02 24.06 22.09
N GLN A 421 -31.69 24.11 22.17
CA GLN A 421 -30.89 25.21 21.67
C GLN A 421 -30.00 24.70 20.55
N PHE A 422 -30.09 25.32 19.38
CA PHE A 422 -29.14 25.07 18.30
C PHE A 422 -27.79 25.70 18.69
N ASP A 423 -26.69 24.96 18.51
CA ASP A 423 -25.34 25.51 18.53
C ASP A 423 -25.07 26.17 17.17
N PHE A 424 -25.39 25.44 16.10
CA PHE A 424 -25.22 25.82 14.70
C PHE A 424 -26.45 25.35 13.89
N PHE A 425 -26.80 26.10 12.85
CA PHE A 425 -27.90 25.78 11.94
C PHE A 425 -27.65 26.34 10.52
N GLU A 426 -27.58 25.47 9.52
CA GLU A 426 -27.48 25.78 8.09
C GLU A 426 -28.10 24.64 7.27
N THR A 427 -29.31 24.82 6.73
CA THR A 427 -29.94 23.87 5.78
C THR A 427 -30.32 24.59 4.48
N GLU A 428 -30.52 23.84 3.39
CA GLU A 428 -31.18 24.41 2.20
C GLU A 428 -32.59 24.92 2.58
N GLY A 429 -32.99 26.08 2.06
CA GLY A 429 -34.28 26.66 2.42
C GLY A 429 -34.53 28.07 1.90
N ASN A 430 -35.79 28.45 1.95
CA ASN A 430 -36.32 29.80 1.76
C ASN A 430 -37.42 30.03 2.81
N ASP A 431 -38.07 31.19 2.83
CA ASP A 431 -39.05 31.62 3.86
C ASP A 431 -40.22 30.64 4.13
N VAL A 432 -40.44 29.64 3.26
CA VAL A 432 -41.51 28.63 3.37
C VAL A 432 -40.98 27.23 3.74
N CYS A 433 -39.66 27.06 3.84
CA CYS A 433 -38.97 25.81 4.15
C CYS A 433 -39.48 24.61 3.36
N LYS A 434 -39.50 24.74 2.03
CA LYS A 434 -40.04 23.72 1.11
C LYS A 434 -39.08 22.55 0.85
N TYR A 435 -37.79 22.83 0.83
CA TYR A 435 -36.70 21.88 0.59
C TYR A 435 -36.32 21.19 1.91
N ASP A 436 -35.11 21.42 2.40
CA ASP A 436 -34.63 20.86 3.67
C ASP A 436 -35.17 21.62 4.87
N PHE A 437 -35.45 20.93 5.97
CA PHE A 437 -35.96 21.58 7.17
C PHE A 437 -35.78 20.76 8.44
N VAL A 438 -35.78 21.48 9.57
CA VAL A 438 -35.98 20.93 10.91
C VAL A 438 -37.33 21.39 11.45
N GLU A 439 -38.18 20.44 11.87
CA GLU A 439 -39.48 20.69 12.46
C GLU A 439 -39.47 20.30 13.95
N VAL A 440 -39.97 21.19 14.82
CA VAL A 440 -39.94 20.99 16.28
C VAL A 440 -41.34 21.09 16.90
N ARG A 441 -41.75 20.09 17.68
CA ARG A 441 -43.09 19.99 18.27
C ARG A 441 -43.09 19.61 19.76
N SER A 442 -44.06 20.15 20.51
CA SER A 442 -44.38 19.77 21.89
C SER A 442 -45.27 18.52 21.95
N GLY A 443 -44.66 17.35 21.75
CA GLY A 443 -45.33 16.05 21.79
C GLY A 443 -44.54 14.99 21.02
N LEU A 444 -44.96 13.72 21.11
CA LEU A 444 -44.28 12.60 20.44
C LEU A 444 -44.88 12.23 19.07
N THR A 445 -46.05 12.78 18.72
CA THR A 445 -46.78 12.52 17.48
C THR A 445 -46.66 13.68 16.49
N ALA A 446 -46.96 13.43 15.21
CA ALA A 446 -46.98 14.48 14.18
C ALA A 446 -48.07 15.54 14.42
N ASP A 447 -49.19 15.17 15.04
CA ASP A 447 -50.32 16.08 15.32
C ASP A 447 -50.09 17.01 16.52
N SER A 448 -48.96 16.85 17.22
CA SER A 448 -48.63 17.65 18.40
C SER A 448 -48.28 19.11 18.05
N LYS A 449 -48.37 19.99 19.05
CA LYS A 449 -48.25 21.44 18.88
C LYS A 449 -46.90 21.81 18.25
N LEU A 450 -46.95 22.29 17.02
CA LEU A 450 -45.81 22.85 16.29
C LEU A 450 -45.30 24.13 16.98
N HIS A 451 -43.99 24.17 17.24
CA HIS A 451 -43.28 25.40 17.60
C HIS A 451 -42.82 26.15 16.36
N GLY A 452 -42.24 25.43 15.39
CA GLY A 452 -41.82 26.00 14.12
C GLY A 452 -41.24 24.96 13.18
N LYS A 453 -41.12 25.37 11.91
CA LYS A 453 -40.43 24.67 10.85
C LYS A 453 -39.32 25.60 10.36
N PHE A 454 -38.07 25.16 10.47
CA PHE A 454 -36.88 25.99 10.34
C PHE A 454 -36.02 25.49 9.18
N CYS A 455 -35.39 26.42 8.46
CA CYS A 455 -34.49 26.14 7.34
C CYS A 455 -33.63 27.37 7.03
N GLY A 456 -32.68 27.25 6.10
CA GLY A 456 -31.74 28.34 5.80
C GLY A 456 -30.59 28.41 6.81
N SER A 457 -29.92 29.56 6.87
CA SER A 457 -28.77 29.82 7.74
C SER A 457 -29.10 30.64 8.99
N GLU A 458 -30.35 31.06 9.17
CA GLU A 458 -30.76 31.76 10.39
C GLU A 458 -30.98 30.76 11.52
N LYS A 459 -30.26 30.96 12.61
CA LYS A 459 -30.26 30.09 13.78
C LYS A 459 -31.55 30.31 14.59
N PRO A 460 -32.37 29.26 14.83
CA PRO A 460 -33.58 29.39 15.65
C PRO A 460 -33.25 29.81 17.09
N GLU A 461 -34.13 30.62 17.67
CA GLU A 461 -34.14 30.91 19.11
C GLU A 461 -34.36 29.64 19.94
N VAL A 462 -34.10 29.70 21.25
CA VAL A 462 -34.22 28.54 22.15
C VAL A 462 -35.68 28.08 22.24
N ILE A 463 -35.95 26.84 21.87
CA ILE A 463 -37.30 26.28 21.81
C ILE A 463 -37.57 25.47 23.07
N THR A 464 -38.44 25.96 23.96
CA THR A 464 -38.85 25.23 25.17
C THR A 464 -40.19 24.53 24.98
N SER A 465 -40.23 23.22 25.23
CA SER A 465 -41.46 22.42 25.18
C SER A 465 -42.51 22.90 26.19
N GLN A 466 -43.79 22.66 25.88
CA GLN A 466 -44.91 22.96 26.79
C GLN A 466 -44.96 21.98 27.98
N TYR A 467 -44.57 20.73 27.75
CA TYR A 467 -44.57 19.65 28.72
C TYR A 467 -43.19 18.95 28.78
N ASN A 468 -43.12 17.77 29.37
CA ASN A 468 -41.91 16.97 29.53
C ASN A 468 -41.51 16.16 28.28
N ASN A 469 -41.99 16.50 27.08
CA ASN A 469 -41.65 15.80 25.85
C ASN A 469 -41.57 16.73 24.62
N MET A 470 -40.77 16.33 23.64
CA MET A 470 -40.52 17.08 22.40
C MET A 470 -40.19 16.11 21.25
N ARG A 471 -40.62 16.43 20.04
CA ARG A 471 -40.22 15.73 18.81
C ARG A 471 -39.49 16.70 17.88
N VAL A 472 -38.36 16.24 17.34
CA VAL A 472 -37.55 16.97 16.35
C VAL A 472 -37.45 16.08 15.11
N GLU A 473 -37.81 16.61 13.95
CA GLU A 473 -37.74 15.91 12.66
C GLU A 473 -36.88 16.71 11.68
N PHE A 474 -35.83 16.11 11.14
CA PHE A 474 -35.01 16.67 10.07
C PHE A 474 -35.24 15.90 8.77
N LYS A 475 -35.49 16.63 7.68
CA LYS A 475 -35.59 16.08 6.34
C LYS A 475 -34.66 16.82 5.39
N SER A 476 -33.92 16.06 4.57
CA SER A 476 -33.24 16.55 3.38
C SER A 476 -33.81 15.92 2.10
N ASP A 477 -33.85 16.70 1.02
CA ASP A 477 -34.26 16.23 -0.31
C ASP A 477 -33.07 15.65 -1.11
N ASN A 478 -33.23 15.41 -2.41
CA ASN A 478 -32.20 14.80 -3.24
C ASN A 478 -31.15 15.79 -3.79
N THR A 479 -31.20 17.05 -3.38
CA THR A 479 -30.37 18.15 -3.87
C THR A 479 -29.51 18.82 -2.79
N VAL A 480 -29.54 20.14 -2.61
CA VAL A 480 -28.38 20.89 -2.11
C VAL A 480 -28.13 20.65 -0.63
N SER A 481 -27.07 19.92 -0.33
CA SER A 481 -26.63 19.69 1.04
C SER A 481 -25.92 20.91 1.63
N LYS A 482 -26.06 21.07 2.94
CA LYS A 482 -25.42 22.13 3.75
C LYS A 482 -24.84 21.50 5.01
N LYS A 483 -24.09 22.26 5.81
CA LYS A 483 -23.46 21.75 7.06
C LYS A 483 -24.46 21.18 8.07
N GLY A 484 -25.73 21.56 7.99
CA GLY A 484 -26.78 21.04 8.84
C GLY A 484 -26.83 21.72 10.18
N PHE A 485 -27.04 20.94 11.24
CA PHE A 485 -27.19 21.51 12.56
C PHE A 485 -26.57 20.64 13.64
N LYS A 486 -26.19 21.31 14.73
CA LYS A 486 -25.97 20.72 16.03
C LYS A 486 -26.88 21.44 17.00
N ALA A 487 -27.65 20.71 17.78
CA ALA A 487 -28.47 21.25 18.84
C ALA A 487 -28.22 20.48 20.13
N HIS A 488 -28.14 21.18 21.25
CA HIS A 488 -28.17 20.58 22.56
C HIS A 488 -29.58 20.71 23.15
N PHE A 489 -30.02 19.65 23.82
CA PHE A 489 -31.27 19.63 24.55
C PHE A 489 -30.99 19.38 26.02
N PHE A 490 -31.79 20.00 26.87
CA PHE A 490 -31.68 19.85 28.32
C PHE A 490 -33.06 20.06 28.93
N SER A 491 -33.34 19.30 29.99
CA SER A 491 -34.57 19.38 30.76
C SER A 491 -34.30 20.27 31.96
N ASP A 492 -34.78 21.51 31.89
CA ASP A 492 -34.51 22.53 32.91
C ASP A 492 -35.60 22.58 33.97
N LYS A 493 -35.21 23.06 35.15
CA LYS A 493 -36.09 23.43 36.26
C LYS A 493 -35.68 24.81 36.72
N ASP A 494 -36.56 25.79 36.59
CA ASP A 494 -36.27 27.19 36.95
C ASP A 494 -36.04 27.32 38.47
N GLU A 495 -34.78 27.51 38.86
CA GLU A 495 -34.38 27.67 40.26
C GLU A 495 -34.36 29.13 40.72
N CYS A 496 -34.00 30.12 39.88
CA CYS A 496 -34.07 31.54 40.29
C CYS A 496 -35.52 31.97 40.58
N SER A 497 -36.55 31.27 40.05
CA SER A 497 -37.97 31.44 40.42
C SER A 497 -38.26 31.29 41.92
N LYS A 498 -37.31 30.75 42.70
CA LYS A 498 -37.41 30.60 44.15
C LYS A 498 -36.16 31.16 44.84
N ASP A 499 -36.34 32.27 45.56
CA ASP A 499 -35.34 32.89 46.44
C ASP A 499 -34.03 33.35 45.75
N ASN A 500 -34.12 33.80 44.48
CA ASN A 500 -33.01 34.38 43.70
C ASN A 500 -31.75 33.49 43.67
N GLY A 501 -31.90 32.17 43.78
CA GLY A 501 -30.78 31.21 43.88
C GLY A 501 -29.81 31.45 45.04
N GLY A 502 -30.07 32.39 45.95
CA GLY A 502 -29.10 32.82 46.97
C GLY A 502 -27.87 33.58 46.42
N CYS A 503 -27.94 34.23 45.25
CA CYS A 503 -26.84 35.03 44.71
C CYS A 503 -26.63 36.38 45.44
N GLN A 504 -25.37 36.84 45.59
CA GLN A 504 -25.05 38.14 46.23
C GLN A 504 -25.46 39.33 45.34
N GLN A 505 -25.19 39.23 44.04
CA GLN A 505 -25.61 40.19 43.02
C GLN A 505 -26.68 39.55 42.14
N ASP A 506 -26.38 39.32 40.86
CA ASP A 506 -27.41 39.06 39.86
C ASP A 506 -27.54 37.52 39.62
N CYS A 507 -28.71 36.92 39.94
CA CYS A 507 -29.04 35.50 39.63
C CYS A 507 -29.47 35.38 38.17
N VAL A 508 -28.78 34.54 37.41
CA VAL A 508 -29.20 34.16 36.07
C VAL A 508 -29.58 32.69 36.10
N ASN A 509 -30.85 32.38 35.79
CA ASN A 509 -31.25 30.98 35.61
C ASN A 509 -30.57 30.49 34.34
N THR A 510 -29.64 29.56 34.50
CA THR A 510 -28.86 28.98 33.41
C THR A 510 -29.47 27.64 33.04
N PHE A 511 -28.88 26.94 32.07
CA PHE A 511 -29.48 25.72 31.55
C PHE A 511 -29.07 24.51 32.39
N GLY A 512 -29.99 24.04 33.24
CA GLY A 512 -29.80 22.95 34.19
C GLY A 512 -29.23 23.38 35.56
N SER A 513 -29.22 24.67 35.86
CA SER A 513 -28.72 25.29 37.10
C SER A 513 -29.09 26.78 37.13
N TYR A 514 -28.56 27.53 38.08
CA TYR A 514 -28.40 28.98 38.02
C TYR A 514 -26.94 29.36 38.25
N GLU A 515 -26.56 30.61 37.92
CA GLU A 515 -25.23 31.17 38.21
C GLU A 515 -25.36 32.64 38.69
N CYS A 516 -24.44 33.05 39.56
CA CYS A 516 -24.35 34.41 40.09
C CYS A 516 -23.33 35.22 39.28
N GLN A 517 -23.67 36.43 38.84
CA GLN A 517 -22.78 37.28 38.03
C GLN A 517 -22.26 38.52 38.77
N CYS A 518 -21.08 38.97 38.35
CA CYS A 518 -20.33 40.11 38.89
C CYS A 518 -20.25 41.26 37.89
N ARG A 519 -20.26 42.50 38.39
CA ARG A 519 -20.18 43.72 37.56
C ARG A 519 -18.74 44.05 37.14
N SER A 520 -18.61 44.85 36.07
CA SER A 520 -17.33 45.18 35.41
C SER A 520 -16.24 45.65 36.38
N GLY A 521 -15.02 45.17 36.15
CA GLY A 521 -13.88 45.34 37.05
C GLY A 521 -13.66 44.15 38.00
N PHE A 522 -14.65 43.28 38.15
CA PHE A 522 -14.57 42.10 39.01
C PHE A 522 -14.71 40.77 38.26
N VAL A 523 -14.17 39.70 38.85
CA VAL A 523 -14.27 38.29 38.43
C VAL A 523 -14.83 37.46 39.60
N LEU A 524 -15.53 36.36 39.33
CA LEU A 524 -16.22 35.58 40.38
C LEU A 524 -15.25 35.06 41.46
N HIS A 525 -15.66 35.15 42.73
CA HIS A 525 -14.96 34.61 43.90
C HIS A 525 -15.12 33.08 43.99
N ASP A 526 -14.24 32.42 44.74
CA ASP A 526 -14.12 30.95 44.72
C ASP A 526 -15.33 30.22 45.33
N ASN A 527 -16.16 30.91 46.10
CA ASN A 527 -17.44 30.39 46.59
C ASN A 527 -18.58 30.46 45.56
N LYS A 528 -18.36 31.04 44.37
CA LYS A 528 -19.33 31.19 43.26
C LYS A 528 -20.56 32.06 43.53
N HIS A 529 -20.63 32.74 44.68
CA HIS A 529 -21.70 33.68 45.00
C HIS A 529 -21.20 35.15 45.10
N ASP A 530 -19.90 35.40 45.32
CA ASP A 530 -19.28 36.73 45.51
C ASP A 530 -18.21 37.09 44.42
N CYS A 531 -17.44 38.20 44.52
CA CYS A 531 -16.56 38.76 43.44
C CYS A 531 -15.14 39.29 43.87
N LYS A 532 -14.10 39.26 42.98
CA LYS A 532 -12.65 39.64 43.15
C LYS A 532 -11.99 40.23 41.83
N GLU A 533 -10.66 40.28 41.61
CA GLU A 533 -9.96 41.03 40.50
C GLU A 533 -9.08 40.22 39.47
N ALA A 534 -8.48 40.87 38.43
CA ALA A 534 -7.73 40.25 37.28
C ALA A 534 -6.34 40.88 36.88
N GLY A 535 -5.45 40.13 36.16
CA GLY A 535 -4.00 40.44 35.91
C GLY A 535 -3.49 40.48 34.43
N CYS A 536 -2.16 40.66 34.20
CA CYS A 536 -1.59 41.17 32.91
C CYS A 536 -0.33 40.46 32.28
N GLU A 537 -0.17 39.13 32.37
CA GLU A 537 0.96 38.40 31.73
C GLU A 537 0.50 37.52 30.54
N HIS A 538 1.26 37.49 29.44
CA HIS A 538 0.89 36.77 28.21
C HIS A 538 2.02 35.92 27.61
N LYS A 539 1.64 34.79 26.99
CA LYS A 539 2.52 33.87 26.25
C LYS A 539 1.94 33.64 24.85
N VAL A 540 2.77 33.77 23.82
CA VAL A 540 2.36 33.74 22.41
C VAL A 540 3.16 32.68 21.67
N THR A 541 2.47 31.72 21.05
CA THR A 541 3.09 30.58 20.33
C THR A 541 2.55 30.39 18.91
N SER A 542 1.72 31.31 18.42
CA SER A 542 1.22 31.27 17.03
C SER A 542 2.29 31.79 16.06
N THR A 543 2.35 31.22 14.85
CA THR A 543 3.31 31.61 13.80
C THR A 543 3.10 33.04 13.31
N SER A 544 1.86 33.54 13.37
CA SER A 544 1.50 34.94 13.20
C SER A 544 0.35 35.34 14.14
N GLY A 545 0.07 36.63 14.26
CA GLY A 545 -1.02 37.14 15.09
C GLY A 545 -0.95 38.64 15.33
N THR A 546 -1.75 39.13 16.27
CA THR A 546 -1.84 40.54 16.66
C THR A 546 -1.66 40.66 18.17
N ILE A 547 -0.90 41.66 18.59
CA ILE A 547 -0.60 42.02 19.98
C ILE A 547 -1.09 43.44 20.23
N THR A 548 -1.82 43.66 21.32
CA THR A 548 -2.41 44.95 21.69
C THR A 548 -2.09 45.33 23.12
N SER A 549 -2.04 46.63 23.40
CA SER A 549 -2.01 47.16 24.76
C SER A 549 -3.27 46.81 25.56
N PRO A 550 -3.23 46.81 26.91
CA PRO A 550 -4.43 46.61 27.73
C PRO A 550 -5.49 47.68 27.42
N ASN A 551 -6.77 47.30 27.49
CA ASN A 551 -7.95 48.10 27.13
C ASN A 551 -8.06 48.54 25.66
N TRP A 552 -7.13 48.20 24.76
CA TRP A 552 -7.20 48.62 23.35
C TRP A 552 -8.59 48.32 22.72
N PRO A 553 -9.22 49.29 22.01
CA PRO A 553 -8.70 50.59 21.57
C PRO A 553 -8.89 51.75 22.57
N ASP A 554 -9.47 51.50 23.74
CA ASP A 554 -9.56 52.48 24.82
C ASP A 554 -8.20 52.70 25.51
N LYS A 555 -8.14 53.70 26.39
CA LYS A 555 -6.89 54.06 27.06
C LYS A 555 -6.36 52.94 27.97
N TYR A 556 -5.07 52.64 27.83
CA TYR A 556 -4.39 51.71 28.74
C TYR A 556 -4.39 52.23 30.19
N PRO A 557 -4.32 51.37 31.21
CA PRO A 557 -4.31 51.83 32.60
C PRO A 557 -2.95 52.42 33.02
N SER A 558 -2.94 53.27 34.04
CA SER A 558 -1.70 53.74 34.69
C SER A 558 -1.04 52.64 35.54
N LYS A 559 0.28 52.74 35.74
CA LYS A 559 1.09 51.82 36.56
C LYS A 559 0.89 50.35 36.19
N LYS A 560 0.90 50.05 34.90
CA LYS A 560 0.82 48.67 34.39
C LYS A 560 2.13 48.27 33.77
N GLU A 561 2.54 47.06 34.11
CA GLU A 561 3.55 46.30 33.41
C GLU A 561 2.84 45.08 32.81
N CYS A 562 2.94 44.92 31.50
CA CYS A 562 2.35 43.78 30.79
C CYS A 562 3.37 43.23 29.80
N THR A 563 3.44 41.90 29.70
CA THR A 563 4.54 41.21 29.00
C THR A 563 4.01 40.16 28.03
N TRP A 564 4.70 40.01 26.89
CA TRP A 564 4.40 39.00 25.88
C TRP A 564 5.68 38.22 25.55
N ALA A 565 5.71 36.94 25.90
CA ALA A 565 6.77 36.02 25.47
C ALA A 565 6.36 35.33 24.16
N ILE A 566 6.94 35.74 23.03
CA ILE A 566 6.71 35.13 21.72
C ILE A 566 7.74 34.02 21.49
N SER A 567 7.27 32.83 21.11
CA SER A 567 8.11 31.71 20.68
C SER A 567 7.57 31.11 19.39
N SER A 568 8.44 30.91 18.41
CA SER A 568 8.13 30.30 17.11
C SER A 568 8.98 29.06 16.86
N THR A 569 8.83 28.45 15.67
CA THR A 569 9.48 27.22 15.22
C THR A 569 11.01 27.37 15.17
N PRO A 570 11.80 26.37 15.62
CA PRO A 570 13.26 26.40 15.51
C PRO A 570 13.74 26.65 14.07
N GLY A 571 14.90 27.30 13.92
CA GLY A 571 15.45 27.68 12.61
C GLY A 571 14.78 28.87 11.93
N HIS A 572 13.72 29.43 12.52
CA HIS A 572 13.01 30.60 12.01
C HIS A 572 13.21 31.82 12.91
N ARG A 573 12.79 33.00 12.43
CA ARG A 573 12.95 34.29 13.09
C ARG A 573 11.60 34.96 13.33
N VAL A 574 11.44 35.60 14.49
CA VAL A 574 10.23 36.37 14.80
C VAL A 574 10.37 37.78 14.26
N LYS A 575 9.38 38.24 13.48
CA LYS A 575 9.25 39.61 13.00
C LYS A 575 8.06 40.29 13.66
N LEU A 576 8.23 41.54 14.07
CA LEU A 576 7.20 42.38 14.66
C LEU A 576 6.99 43.60 13.76
N THR A 577 5.77 43.79 13.28
CA THR A 577 5.38 44.89 12.40
C THR A 577 4.30 45.72 13.09
N PHE A 578 4.56 47.00 13.33
CA PHE A 578 3.59 47.87 13.99
C PHE A 578 2.44 48.24 13.03
N VAL A 579 1.19 48.15 13.50
CA VAL A 579 -0.01 48.56 12.76
C VAL A 579 -0.35 50.01 13.13
N GLU A 580 -0.62 50.27 14.41
CA GLU A 580 -0.85 51.59 14.99
C GLU A 580 -0.08 51.74 16.31
N MET A 581 0.39 52.94 16.61
CA MET A 581 1.05 53.29 17.87
C MET A 581 0.63 54.71 18.27
N ASP A 582 0.18 54.87 19.51
CA ASP A 582 -0.12 56.12 20.21
C ASP A 582 0.21 55.87 21.70
N ILE A 583 1.49 55.96 22.02
CA ILE A 583 2.04 55.89 23.38
C ILE A 583 2.50 57.32 23.75
N GLU A 584 2.68 57.64 25.04
CA GLU A 584 3.25 58.95 25.42
C GLU A 584 4.58 59.23 24.69
N SER A 585 4.81 60.47 24.26
CA SER A 585 5.98 60.87 23.50
C SER A 585 6.98 61.62 24.37
N GLN A 586 8.18 61.06 24.57
CA GLN A 586 9.27 61.66 25.33
C GLN A 586 10.61 61.35 24.61
N PRO A 587 11.61 62.26 24.58
CA PRO A 587 12.82 62.11 23.76
C PRO A 587 13.68 60.84 23.94
N GLU A 588 13.55 60.13 25.07
CA GLU A 588 14.29 58.91 25.41
C GLU A 588 13.35 57.71 25.70
N CYS A 589 12.05 57.87 25.47
CA CYS A 589 11.01 56.92 25.87
C CYS A 589 11.12 56.45 27.34
N ALA A 590 11.34 57.41 28.26
CA ALA A 590 11.56 57.14 29.69
C ALA A 590 10.26 57.00 30.52
N TYR A 591 9.12 57.46 29.99
CA TYR A 591 7.79 57.33 30.60
C TYR A 591 7.10 56.06 30.07
N ASP A 592 5.93 56.18 29.44
CA ASP A 592 5.25 55.06 28.81
C ASP A 592 6.03 54.57 27.58
N HIS A 593 6.32 53.27 27.50
CA HIS A 593 7.09 52.71 26.39
C HIS A 593 6.89 51.19 26.21
N LEU A 594 7.25 50.72 25.01
CA LEU A 594 7.34 49.31 24.64
C LEU A 594 8.80 48.94 24.37
N GLU A 595 9.34 47.98 25.14
CA GLU A 595 10.65 47.37 24.89
C GLU A 595 10.49 46.04 24.16
N VAL A 596 11.38 45.77 23.20
CA VAL A 596 11.44 44.53 22.43
C VAL A 596 12.83 43.92 22.59
N PHE A 597 12.91 42.65 22.99
CA PHE A 597 14.14 41.93 23.32
C PHE A 597 14.32 40.68 22.44
N ASP A 598 15.55 40.40 22.02
CA ASP A 598 15.96 39.30 21.16
C ASP A 598 16.14 37.99 21.94
N GLY A 599 15.08 37.48 22.55
CA GLY A 599 15.17 36.25 23.33
C GLY A 599 13.94 35.89 24.15
N ARG A 600 14.19 35.27 25.32
CA ARG A 600 13.18 34.62 26.16
C ARG A 600 12.54 35.54 27.21
N ASP A 601 13.28 36.55 27.64
CA ASP A 601 12.98 37.42 28.78
C ASP A 601 13.72 38.76 28.64
N ALA A 602 13.50 39.67 29.59
CA ALA A 602 14.10 41.01 29.62
C ALA A 602 15.62 41.05 29.89
N LYS A 603 16.32 39.91 29.97
CA LYS A 603 17.80 39.85 30.05
C LYS A 603 18.46 39.69 28.68
N ALA A 604 17.68 39.41 27.64
CA ALA A 604 18.17 39.31 26.26
C ALA A 604 18.57 40.70 25.69
N PRO A 605 19.32 40.77 24.58
CA PRO A 605 19.65 42.03 23.94
C PRO A 605 18.40 42.81 23.53
N VAL A 606 18.39 44.13 23.75
CA VAL A 606 17.29 45.02 23.33
C VAL A 606 17.38 45.27 21.83
N LEU A 607 16.33 44.93 21.09
CA LEU A 607 16.16 45.25 19.67
C LEU A 607 15.64 46.67 19.45
N GLY A 608 14.86 47.19 20.39
CA GLY A 608 14.41 48.57 20.38
C GLY A 608 13.51 48.93 21.55
N ARG A 609 13.41 50.23 21.82
CA ARG A 609 12.46 50.84 22.75
C ARG A 609 11.64 51.88 21.98
N PHE A 610 10.31 51.82 22.11
CA PHE A 610 9.38 52.59 21.28
C PHE A 610 8.35 53.34 22.12
N CYS A 611 8.05 54.57 21.72
CA CYS A 611 7.04 55.44 22.33
C CYS A 611 6.58 56.51 21.32
N GLY A 612 5.63 57.37 21.71
CA GLY A 612 5.01 58.35 20.82
C GLY A 612 4.04 57.75 19.81
N SER A 613 3.76 58.50 18.74
CA SER A 613 2.81 58.13 17.68
C SER A 613 3.44 57.80 16.32
N LYS A 614 4.79 57.81 16.23
CA LYS A 614 5.50 57.45 14.99
C LYS A 614 5.65 55.95 14.93
N LYS A 615 4.99 55.32 13.95
CA LYS A 615 5.17 53.90 13.59
C LYS A 615 6.67 53.57 13.39
N PRO A 616 7.24 52.61 14.15
CA PRO A 616 8.60 52.11 13.91
C PRO A 616 8.69 51.21 12.68
N GLU A 617 9.92 51.02 12.18
CA GLU A 617 10.23 50.00 11.18
C GLU A 617 10.05 48.58 11.75
N PRO A 618 9.81 47.55 10.91
CA PRO A 618 9.66 46.18 11.37
C PRO A 618 10.91 45.67 12.12
N VAL A 619 10.70 45.12 13.31
CA VAL A 619 11.76 44.57 14.17
C VAL A 619 11.89 43.08 13.90
N LEU A 620 13.10 42.59 13.63
CA LEU A 620 13.37 41.19 13.28
C LEU A 620 14.38 40.59 14.27
N ALA A 621 13.96 39.57 15.01
CA ALA A 621 14.81 38.81 15.93
C ALA A 621 15.94 38.06 15.19
N THR A 622 17.01 37.71 15.89
CA THR A 622 18.05 36.82 15.35
C THR A 622 17.64 35.35 15.40
N GLY A 623 16.72 34.99 16.29
CA GLY A 623 16.23 33.61 16.44
C GLY A 623 14.71 33.50 16.63
N ASN A 624 14.29 32.31 17.05
CA ASN A 624 12.88 31.92 17.10
C ASN A 624 12.11 32.43 18.34
N ARG A 625 12.63 33.44 19.05
CA ARG A 625 12.02 33.97 20.28
C ARG A 625 12.19 35.48 20.37
N MET A 626 11.15 36.15 20.83
CA MET A 626 11.13 37.59 21.06
C MET A 626 10.31 37.86 22.32
N PHE A 627 10.80 38.74 23.19
CA PHE A 627 10.10 39.13 24.41
C PHE A 627 9.72 40.61 24.34
N LEU A 628 8.48 40.95 24.67
CA LEU A 628 7.97 42.32 24.67
C LEU A 628 7.56 42.71 26.10
N ARG A 629 7.84 43.96 26.47
CA ARG A 629 7.47 44.55 27.76
C ARG A 629 6.87 45.93 27.53
N PHE A 630 5.60 46.10 27.87
CA PHE A 630 4.95 47.41 27.92
C PHE A 630 4.92 47.90 29.37
N TYR A 631 5.31 49.15 29.56
CA TYR A 631 5.32 49.82 30.85
C TYR A 631 4.54 51.15 30.73
N SER A 632 3.64 51.40 31.69
CA SER A 632 2.96 52.69 31.85
C SER A 632 3.17 53.30 33.23
N ASP A 633 3.30 54.63 33.28
CA ASP A 633 3.56 55.43 34.46
C ASP A 633 2.26 55.88 35.18
N ASN A 634 2.33 56.84 36.08
CA ASN A 634 1.18 57.33 36.84
C ASN A 634 0.21 58.24 36.05
N SER A 635 0.55 58.65 34.82
CA SER A 635 -0.09 59.76 34.09
C SER A 635 -0.10 59.56 32.56
N VAL A 636 -0.80 60.46 31.84
CA VAL A 636 -0.79 60.60 30.36
C VAL A 636 -1.13 59.33 29.55
N GLN A 637 -2.21 58.63 29.92
CA GLN A 637 -2.66 57.46 29.17
C GLN A 637 -3.20 57.82 27.77
N ARG A 638 -2.67 57.12 26.77
CA ARG A 638 -3.02 57.16 25.33
C ARG A 638 -3.74 55.88 24.90
N LYS A 639 -4.04 55.70 23.61
CA LYS A 639 -4.67 54.44 23.12
C LYS A 639 -3.76 53.22 23.31
N GLY A 640 -2.44 53.41 23.17
CA GLY A 640 -1.43 52.35 23.27
C GLY A 640 -0.98 51.87 21.88
N PHE A 641 -0.98 50.57 21.63
CA PHE A 641 -0.44 50.03 20.38
C PHE A 641 -1.19 48.80 19.88
N GLN A 642 -1.11 48.60 18.57
CA GLN A 642 -1.44 47.35 17.88
C GLN A 642 -0.27 46.98 16.97
N ALA A 643 0.29 45.78 17.14
CA ALA A 643 1.35 45.24 16.31
C ALA A 643 0.98 43.84 15.82
N SER A 644 1.38 43.48 14.59
CA SER A 644 1.31 42.11 14.10
C SER A 644 2.67 41.43 14.25
N HIS A 645 2.67 40.14 14.60
CA HIS A 645 3.87 39.31 14.53
C HIS A 645 3.76 38.30 13.39
N SER A 646 4.89 37.95 12.79
CA SER A 646 5.03 36.88 11.80
C SER A 646 6.30 36.07 12.07
N THR A 647 6.37 34.90 11.45
CA THR A 647 7.55 34.03 11.46
C THR A 647 8.15 34.02 10.07
N GLU A 648 9.41 34.43 9.96
CA GLU A 648 10.17 34.48 8.72
C GLU A 648 11.19 33.33 8.68
N CYS A 649 11.47 32.79 7.51
CA CYS A 649 12.52 31.79 7.31
C CYS A 649 13.91 32.45 7.14
N GLY A 650 14.96 31.62 7.14
CA GLY A 650 16.34 32.05 6.90
C GLY A 650 17.05 32.74 8.07
N GLY A 651 18.31 33.10 7.84
CA GLY A 651 19.21 33.73 8.80
C GLY A 651 20.37 32.83 9.26
N GLN A 652 21.25 33.38 10.09
CA GLN A 652 22.43 32.67 10.58
C GLN A 652 22.12 31.86 11.84
N VAL A 653 22.46 30.57 11.85
CA VAL A 653 22.30 29.66 12.99
C VAL A 653 23.63 29.02 13.37
N ARG A 654 23.83 28.70 14.66
CA ARG A 654 25.07 28.08 15.15
C ARG A 654 24.92 26.57 15.34
N ALA A 655 25.82 25.79 14.76
CA ALA A 655 25.96 24.37 15.02
C ALA A 655 26.72 24.15 16.34
N ASP A 656 26.12 23.40 17.27
CA ASP A 656 26.79 22.98 18.51
C ASP A 656 27.04 21.46 18.44
N VAL A 657 27.84 20.93 19.37
CA VAL A 657 28.01 19.47 19.57
C VAL A 657 26.66 18.77 19.86
N LYS A 658 25.67 19.51 20.37
CA LYS A 658 24.30 19.04 20.47
C LYS A 658 23.54 19.34 19.17
N THR A 659 23.09 18.28 18.51
CA THR A 659 22.23 18.33 17.31
C THR A 659 21.02 19.24 17.51
N LYS A 660 20.75 20.06 16.50
CA LYS A 660 19.61 20.99 16.41
C LYS A 660 18.77 20.67 15.17
N ASP A 661 17.50 21.06 15.20
CA ASP A 661 16.57 20.86 14.10
C ASP A 661 16.37 22.17 13.31
N LEU A 662 16.33 22.05 11.98
CA LEU A 662 15.99 23.06 10.99
C LEU A 662 14.79 22.55 10.16
N TYR A 663 13.82 23.41 9.89
CA TYR A 663 12.62 23.06 9.15
C TYR A 663 12.48 23.98 7.93
N SER A 664 11.94 23.46 6.82
CA SER A 664 11.76 24.25 5.59
C SER A 664 10.81 25.44 5.75
N HIS A 665 9.83 25.33 6.65
CA HIS A 665 8.82 26.37 6.89
C HIS A 665 8.26 26.28 8.31
N ALA A 666 7.62 27.35 8.77
CA ALA A 666 7.21 27.51 10.16
C ALA A 666 6.10 26.55 10.62
N GLN A 667 5.27 26.03 9.70
CA GLN A 667 4.15 25.12 9.97
C GLN A 667 4.45 23.66 9.60
N PHE A 668 5.74 23.29 9.51
CA PHE A 668 6.17 21.96 9.12
C PHE A 668 5.57 20.89 10.03
N GLY A 669 4.81 19.97 9.44
CA GLY A 669 4.10 18.88 10.12
C GLY A 669 2.59 19.08 10.20
N ASP A 670 2.12 20.34 10.24
CA ASP A 670 0.70 20.69 10.18
C ASP A 670 0.25 21.00 8.73
N ASN A 671 1.12 21.65 7.95
CA ASN A 671 0.88 22.08 6.57
C ASN A 671 2.03 21.68 5.62
N ASN A 672 1.80 21.91 4.32
CA ASN A 672 2.83 21.93 3.28
C ASN A 672 3.56 23.29 3.28
N TYR A 673 4.74 23.37 2.64
CA TYR A 673 5.44 24.65 2.53
C TYR A 673 4.64 25.68 1.70
N PRO A 674 4.79 26.99 1.98
CA PRO A 674 4.26 28.03 1.12
C PRO A 674 4.96 28.02 -0.25
N GLY A 675 4.22 28.31 -1.32
CA GLY A 675 4.80 28.60 -2.63
C GLY A 675 5.41 30.01 -2.68
N GLY A 676 6.31 30.23 -3.64
CA GLY A 676 6.95 31.52 -3.92
C GLY A 676 7.88 32.00 -2.80
N VAL A 677 8.55 31.09 -2.08
CA VAL A 677 9.50 31.46 -1.01
C VAL A 677 10.95 31.16 -1.35
N ASP A 678 11.81 32.14 -1.05
CA ASP A 678 13.27 32.02 -1.04
C ASP A 678 13.77 32.09 0.40
N CYS A 679 14.27 30.98 0.92
CA CYS A 679 14.76 30.86 2.29
C CYS A 679 16.25 30.51 2.31
N GLU A 680 17.08 31.36 2.95
CA GLU A 680 18.53 31.17 3.06
C GLU A 680 18.98 31.06 4.52
N TRP A 681 19.55 29.91 4.91
CA TRP A 681 20.13 29.70 6.23
C TRP A 681 21.64 29.49 6.15
N VAL A 682 22.41 30.23 6.96
CA VAL A 682 23.86 30.01 7.09
C VAL A 682 24.12 29.30 8.42
N ILE A 683 24.52 28.05 8.36
CA ILE A 683 24.84 27.21 9.53
C ILE A 683 26.34 27.33 9.78
N VAL A 684 26.75 27.79 10.97
CA VAL A 684 28.16 28.05 11.31
C VAL A 684 28.58 27.28 12.55
N ALA A 685 29.70 26.57 12.47
CA ALA A 685 30.36 25.86 13.58
C ALA A 685 31.43 26.76 14.27
N GLU A 686 32.07 26.24 15.32
CA GLU A 686 33.26 26.90 15.88
C GLU A 686 34.50 26.60 15.03
N GLU A 687 35.48 27.52 15.04
CA GLU A 687 36.73 27.39 14.27
C GLU A 687 37.44 26.05 14.58
N GLY A 688 37.74 25.27 13.53
CA GLY A 688 38.31 23.93 13.67
C GLY A 688 37.29 22.78 13.78
N TYR A 689 36.00 23.06 13.58
CA TYR A 689 34.92 22.08 13.44
C TYR A 689 34.18 22.29 12.11
N GLY A 690 33.63 21.21 11.56
CA GLY A 690 32.71 21.23 10.43
C GLY A 690 31.24 21.07 10.86
N VAL A 691 30.35 21.19 9.91
CA VAL A 691 28.90 21.01 10.03
C VAL A 691 28.51 19.70 9.37
N GLU A 692 27.84 18.83 10.13
CA GLU A 692 27.17 17.62 9.64
C GLU A 692 25.68 17.90 9.47
N LEU A 693 25.13 17.51 8.32
CA LEU A 693 23.75 17.71 7.91
C LEU A 693 23.07 16.36 7.61
N VAL A 694 22.01 16.05 8.36
CA VAL A 694 21.26 14.78 8.26
C VAL A 694 19.78 15.05 8.03
N PHE A 695 19.28 14.73 6.83
CA PHE A 695 17.86 14.88 6.50
C PHE A 695 17.01 13.79 7.17
N GLN A 696 16.05 14.17 7.99
CA GLN A 696 15.08 13.26 8.63
C GLN A 696 13.81 13.09 7.80
N THR A 697 13.46 14.09 7.00
CA THR A 697 12.37 14.06 6.03
C THR A 697 12.74 14.99 4.89
N PHE A 698 12.47 14.57 3.66
CA PHE A 698 12.70 15.35 2.45
C PHE A 698 11.63 14.98 1.40
N GLU A 699 10.68 15.89 1.23
CA GLU A 699 9.54 15.77 0.30
C GLU A 699 9.34 17.13 -0.39
N VAL A 700 10.09 17.37 -1.46
CA VAL A 700 10.04 18.58 -2.30
C VAL A 700 9.44 18.19 -3.67
N GLU A 701 8.96 19.13 -4.48
CA GLU A 701 8.47 18.81 -5.83
C GLU A 701 9.49 17.97 -6.62
N GLU A 702 9.00 17.05 -7.46
CA GLU A 702 9.85 16.11 -8.20
C GLU A 702 9.89 16.50 -9.68
N GLU A 703 11.07 16.89 -10.16
CA GLU A 703 11.32 17.33 -11.53
C GLU A 703 12.69 16.80 -11.98
N THR A 704 12.88 16.55 -13.27
CA THR A 704 14.09 15.95 -13.85
C THR A 704 15.38 16.74 -13.67
N ASP A 705 15.34 18.08 -13.71
CA ASP A 705 16.49 18.98 -13.54
C ASP A 705 16.42 19.79 -12.20
N CYS A 706 15.46 19.44 -11.34
CA CYS A 706 15.08 20.19 -10.13
C CYS A 706 14.80 21.68 -10.40
N GLY A 707 14.12 21.99 -11.50
CA GLY A 707 13.88 23.35 -11.99
C GLY A 707 12.80 24.16 -11.26
N TYR A 708 11.82 23.49 -10.65
CA TYR A 708 10.73 24.11 -9.88
C TYR A 708 11.16 24.30 -8.42
N ASP A 709 10.64 23.51 -7.47
CA ASP A 709 11.09 23.53 -6.08
C ASP A 709 12.40 22.76 -5.87
N TYR A 710 13.33 23.33 -5.10
CA TYR A 710 14.61 22.68 -4.79
C TYR A 710 15.28 23.21 -3.52
N ILE A 711 16.19 22.40 -2.97
CA ILE A 711 17.19 22.83 -2.00
C ILE A 711 18.58 22.85 -2.67
N GLU A 712 19.39 23.87 -2.42
CA GLU A 712 20.82 23.91 -2.77
C GLU A 712 21.67 24.06 -1.51
N LEU A 713 22.80 23.35 -1.49
CA LEU A 713 23.76 23.35 -0.39
C LEU A 713 25.14 23.85 -0.89
N PHE A 714 25.77 24.76 -0.16
CA PHE A 714 27.11 25.28 -0.47
C PHE A 714 28.03 25.22 0.77
N ASP A 715 29.28 24.78 0.58
CA ASP A 715 30.30 24.62 1.63
C ASP A 715 30.97 25.98 1.97
N GLY A 716 30.18 26.89 2.54
CA GLY A 716 30.61 28.22 2.93
C GLY A 716 29.46 29.17 3.30
N TYR A 717 29.79 30.45 3.44
CA TYR A 717 28.89 31.50 3.90
C TYR A 717 27.92 32.05 2.84
N ASP A 718 28.25 31.91 1.55
CA ASP A 718 27.49 32.44 0.42
C ASP A 718 27.50 31.48 -0.79
N SER A 719 26.74 31.81 -1.85
CA SER A 719 26.64 30.98 -3.06
C SER A 719 27.84 31.06 -4.02
N THR A 720 28.93 31.73 -3.64
CA THR A 720 30.22 31.66 -4.36
C THR A 720 31.08 30.48 -3.90
N ALA A 721 30.75 29.90 -2.74
CA ALA A 721 31.39 28.71 -2.20
C ALA A 721 31.11 27.44 -3.03
N PRO A 722 31.87 26.34 -2.86
CA PRO A 722 31.64 25.10 -3.58
C PRO A 722 30.23 24.54 -3.33
N ARG A 723 29.45 24.29 -4.40
CA ARG A 723 28.13 23.68 -4.28
C ARG A 723 28.26 22.19 -3.96
N LEU A 724 27.73 21.79 -2.80
CA LEU A 724 27.66 20.41 -2.32
C LEU A 724 26.59 19.60 -3.06
N GLY A 725 25.48 20.23 -3.43
CA GLY A 725 24.44 19.62 -4.28
C GLY A 725 23.20 20.48 -4.46
N ARG A 726 22.33 20.05 -5.40
CA ARG A 726 20.96 20.52 -5.60
C ARG A 726 20.05 19.31 -5.53
N TYR A 727 18.97 19.38 -4.75
CA TYR A 727 18.09 18.23 -4.50
C TYR A 727 16.62 18.64 -4.58
N CYS A 728 15.80 17.73 -5.10
CA CYS A 728 14.34 17.83 -5.20
C CYS A 728 13.75 16.40 -5.14
N GLY A 729 12.44 16.27 -5.17
CA GLY A 729 11.74 14.98 -5.10
C GLY A 729 11.59 14.41 -3.70
N SER A 730 11.49 13.09 -3.61
CA SER A 730 10.99 12.37 -2.42
C SER A 730 11.99 11.35 -1.89
N GLY A 731 12.52 11.57 -0.69
CA GLY A 731 13.50 10.70 -0.01
C GLY A 731 14.71 11.48 0.51
N PRO A 732 15.27 11.15 1.69
CA PRO A 732 16.37 11.92 2.27
C PRO A 732 17.64 11.81 1.40
N PRO A 733 18.31 12.94 1.09
CA PRO A 733 19.67 12.94 0.57
C PRO A 733 20.65 12.17 1.48
N GLU A 734 21.78 11.75 0.92
CA GLU A 734 22.90 11.24 1.71
C GLU A 734 23.40 12.28 2.73
N GLU A 735 24.06 11.83 3.80
CA GLU A 735 24.60 12.70 4.85
C GLU A 735 25.65 13.66 4.27
N VAL A 736 25.48 14.96 4.53
CA VAL A 736 26.35 16.01 3.98
C VAL A 736 27.28 16.54 5.06
N TYR A 737 28.57 16.55 4.77
CA TYR A 737 29.64 17.03 5.65
C TYR A 737 30.32 18.22 5.00
N SER A 738 30.50 19.33 5.73
CA SER A 738 31.29 20.47 5.26
C SER A 738 32.79 20.21 5.36
N ALA A 739 33.56 20.70 4.39
CA ALA A 739 35.01 20.81 4.53
C ALA A 739 35.40 22.13 5.23
N GLY A 740 34.51 23.14 5.21
CA GLY A 740 34.66 24.39 5.97
C GLY A 740 33.98 24.38 7.34
N ASP A 741 33.97 25.55 7.98
CA ASP A 741 33.28 25.86 9.24
C ASP A 741 31.78 26.19 9.07
N SER A 742 31.29 26.20 7.83
CA SER A 742 30.00 26.77 7.48
C SER A 742 29.33 26.07 6.30
N VAL A 743 27.99 26.06 6.31
CA VAL A 743 27.16 25.60 5.19
C VAL A 743 26.01 26.58 4.97
N LEU A 744 25.85 27.03 3.72
CA LEU A 744 24.68 27.74 3.26
C LEU A 744 23.65 26.73 2.73
N VAL A 745 22.44 26.81 3.27
CA VAL A 745 21.25 26.09 2.83
C VAL A 745 20.32 27.08 2.15
N LYS A 746 20.08 26.92 0.86
CA LYS A 746 19.05 27.66 0.12
C LYS A 746 17.87 26.75 -0.18
N PHE A 747 16.65 27.21 0.09
CA PHE A 747 15.42 26.57 -0.36
C PHE A 747 14.63 27.55 -1.21
N HIS A 748 14.20 27.08 -2.38
CA HIS A 748 13.36 27.80 -3.32
C HIS A 748 12.09 27.00 -3.57
N SER A 749 10.94 27.68 -3.59
CA SER A 749 9.69 27.14 -4.12
C SER A 749 9.04 28.08 -5.12
N ASP A 750 8.42 27.53 -6.16
CA ASP A 750 7.62 28.30 -7.11
C ASP A 750 6.16 28.50 -6.62
N ASP A 751 5.31 29.17 -7.41
CA ASP A 751 3.92 29.46 -7.03
C ASP A 751 2.99 28.23 -7.08
N THR A 752 3.51 27.04 -7.38
CA THR A 752 2.75 25.81 -7.63
C THR A 752 3.20 24.63 -6.76
N ILE A 753 2.45 23.52 -6.84
CA ILE A 753 2.71 22.16 -6.30
C ILE A 753 3.58 22.08 -5.00
N SER A 754 3.11 22.66 -3.90
CA SER A 754 3.81 22.49 -2.63
C SER A 754 3.57 21.13 -1.97
N LYS A 755 4.67 20.54 -1.45
CA LYS A 755 4.68 19.30 -0.64
C LYS A 755 5.01 19.60 0.83
N LYS A 756 5.27 18.56 1.62
CA LYS A 756 5.58 18.66 3.06
C LYS A 756 6.91 19.35 3.36
N GLY A 757 7.86 19.35 2.42
CA GLY A 757 9.17 20.00 2.55
C GLY A 757 10.20 19.14 3.27
N PHE A 758 11.13 19.78 3.98
CA PHE A 758 12.22 19.08 4.67
C PHE A 758 12.32 19.40 6.16
N HIS A 759 12.79 18.40 6.90
CA HIS A 759 13.30 18.51 8.27
C HIS A 759 14.74 18.01 8.25
N LEU A 760 15.64 18.94 8.55
CA LEU A 760 17.08 18.75 8.56
C LEU A 760 17.59 18.82 9.99
N ARG A 761 18.52 17.94 10.35
CA ARG A 761 19.30 18.02 11.59
C ARG A 761 20.70 18.48 11.28
N TYR A 762 21.24 19.35 12.13
CA TYR A 762 22.59 19.86 12.02
C TYR A 762 23.36 19.75 13.35
N THR A 763 24.62 19.34 13.26
CA THR A 763 25.52 19.13 14.40
C THR A 763 26.91 19.67 14.06
N SER A 764 27.63 20.20 15.05
CA SER A 764 29.07 20.50 14.91
C SER A 764 29.88 19.22 15.10
N THR A 765 30.69 18.87 14.09
CA THR A 765 31.56 17.69 14.09
C THR A 765 33.01 18.10 14.02
N LYS A 766 33.88 17.42 14.76
CA LYS A 766 35.32 17.67 14.67
C LYS A 766 35.85 17.08 13.37
N PHE A 767 36.69 17.81 12.62
CA PHE A 767 37.30 17.32 11.39
C PHE A 767 37.93 15.93 11.60
N GLN A 768 37.44 14.93 10.86
CA GLN A 768 38.00 13.58 10.86
C GLN A 768 39.22 13.53 9.96
N ASP A 769 40.39 13.83 10.52
CA ASP A 769 41.65 13.42 9.91
C ASP A 769 41.65 11.89 9.73
N THR A 770 41.93 11.45 8.51
CA THR A 770 42.15 10.06 8.05
C THR A 770 40.94 9.11 7.88
N LEU A 771 40.37 9.04 6.66
CA LEU A 771 39.73 7.81 6.15
C LEU A 771 39.62 7.64 4.61
N HIS A 772 40.54 8.24 3.83
CA HIS A 772 40.68 7.96 2.39
C HIS A 772 41.97 7.20 2.04
N SER A 773 42.16 6.03 2.66
CA SER A 773 42.99 4.97 2.07
C SER A 773 42.45 3.58 2.44
N ARG A 774 42.36 2.70 1.43
CA ARG A 774 41.81 1.32 1.46
C ARG A 774 40.28 1.18 1.63
N LYS A 775 39.60 0.95 0.50
CA LYS A 775 39.11 -0.39 0.16
C LYS A 775 39.18 -0.63 -1.35
#